data_AF-A0A935B7Q8-F1
#
_entry.id   AF-A0A935B7Q8-F1
#
_cell.length_a   1.000
_cell.length_b   1.000
_cell.length_c   1.000
_cell.angle_alpha   90.00
_cell.angle_beta   90.00
_cell.angle_gamma   90.00
#
_symmetry.space_group_name_H-M   'P 1'
#
loop_
_entity.id
_entity.type
_entity.pdbx_description
1 polymer ?
#
loop_
_entity_poly.entity_id
_entity_poly.type
_entity_poly.pdbx_seq_one_letter_code
_entity_poly.pdbx_strand_id
1 'polypeptide(L)'
;MKRFGVFTCLAATMLLLGSVAFGQTIALQPFLTGLSSPVHLVSAKDGTNRLFVVQQRGIVRVVQPGQTTFTDFLNISSVVSSSGSERGLLGLAFHPAYATNRRFFVYYTRQSDGAIEIAEYETPIGTPNVANNTAVRVIITIPHPTFSNHNGGTVAFGPDGYLYAGTGDGGSGNDPGNNAQNINALLGKMLRLDIDTPVGQVPAYNIPPTNPFVGIDGADEVFAFGLRNPYRFSFDRGGTNQLWVGDVGQDAREEVDIVTNGGNFGWRIMEGSICTPGINPNCTPPVGHIPPVTEYVNAGSRIAVTGGYVYRGSQGVFSNGTYVFADYGSGEIFTWDGVTQTMRLDTPRAISSFGEDEAGELYVVGLGGTVERIVGVGTPTPTNTPTATPTNTPTATPTNTPTATPTATPTNTPTATPTNTPTATPTETPTPTPTVTPTPGFEGDIAPRPNGDGIIQSTDVVQLRRFAAGLDTPGVGTNEGQRADCAPRTTSGDGNINSGDVVQGRRYAASLDPLTGADGPPVGTAPAFDGASSFIEDIYAYFFGREVRIAAAEAKAGQTVIVPVELVAQGGETATGFTLEFDPSLLSNPVVTLGADFESAALTVNSNEAGKGRIGILVDMIEPITYSAEPIKIVYVRFEVSGDRSDQETTLNLTSSLAQTGTSDAFGEMLSTRFVGGKVSIIR
;
A
#
# COMPACT_ATOMS: atom_id res chain seq x y z
N MET A 1 -79.14 44.99 -23.57
CA MET A 1 -78.47 44.64 -22.29
C MET A 1 -78.09 43.17 -22.37
N LYS A 2 -76.81 42.88 -22.58
CA LYS A 2 -76.30 41.55 -22.93
C LYS A 2 -76.28 40.65 -21.69
N ARG A 3 -76.85 39.45 -21.85
CA ARG A 3 -76.97 38.41 -20.82
C ARG A 3 -75.69 37.57 -20.74
N PHE A 4 -75.35 37.19 -19.51
CA PHE A 4 -74.31 36.23 -19.15
C PHE A 4 -74.56 34.84 -19.76
N GLY A 5 -73.49 34.21 -20.21
CA GLY A 5 -73.43 32.77 -20.53
C GLY A 5 -72.05 32.27 -20.10
N VAL A 6 -72.02 31.45 -19.05
CA VAL A 6 -70.82 30.76 -18.55
C VAL A 6 -70.54 29.58 -19.50
N PHE A 7 -69.34 29.54 -20.06
CA PHE A 7 -68.81 28.35 -20.74
C PHE A 7 -67.60 27.84 -19.96
N THR A 8 -67.75 26.65 -19.40
CA THR A 8 -66.72 25.80 -18.82
C THR A 8 -65.79 25.30 -19.92
N CYS A 9 -64.48 25.56 -19.80
CA CYS A 9 -63.46 24.99 -20.67
C CYS A 9 -62.73 23.88 -19.89
N LEU A 10 -62.83 22.64 -20.39
CA LEU A 10 -62.15 21.46 -19.87
C LEU A 10 -60.64 21.60 -20.16
N ALA A 11 -59.80 21.68 -19.13
CA ALA A 11 -58.35 21.57 -19.27
C ALA A 11 -57.95 20.09 -19.19
N ALA A 12 -57.37 19.56 -20.27
CA ALA A 12 -56.76 18.24 -20.27
C ALA A 12 -55.39 18.33 -19.59
N THR A 13 -55.28 17.78 -18.38
CA THR A 13 -54.01 17.66 -17.65
C THR A 13 -53.21 16.52 -18.27
N MET A 14 -52.17 16.86 -19.04
CA MET A 14 -51.18 15.91 -19.53
C MET A 14 -50.29 15.53 -18.34
N LEU A 15 -50.48 14.32 -17.79
CA LEU A 15 -49.59 13.77 -16.77
C LEU A 15 -48.22 13.51 -17.41
N LEU A 16 -47.22 14.36 -17.15
CA LEU A 16 -45.83 13.98 -17.31
C LEU A 16 -45.53 12.92 -16.22
N LEU A 17 -45.47 11.67 -16.64
CA LEU A 17 -44.78 10.63 -15.87
C LEU A 17 -43.30 10.98 -15.91
N GLY A 18 -42.82 11.71 -14.90
CA GLY A 18 -41.40 11.84 -14.64
C GLY A 18 -40.84 10.45 -14.35
N SER A 19 -40.07 9.90 -15.30
CA SER A 19 -39.21 8.77 -15.03
C SER A 19 -38.15 9.23 -14.05
N VAL A 20 -38.32 8.87 -12.77
CA VAL A 20 -37.24 8.96 -11.80
C VAL A 20 -36.22 7.92 -12.23
N ALA A 21 -35.12 8.36 -12.84
CA ALA A 21 -34.00 7.50 -13.16
C ALA A 21 -33.34 7.10 -11.84
N PHE A 22 -33.60 5.88 -11.37
CA PHE A 22 -32.78 5.30 -10.31
C PHE A 22 -31.36 5.16 -10.86
N GLY A 23 -30.39 5.82 -10.24
CA GLY A 23 -28.98 5.64 -10.58
C GLY A 23 -28.62 4.17 -10.51
N GLN A 24 -27.94 3.66 -11.55
CA GLN A 24 -27.54 2.25 -11.63
C GLN A 24 -26.69 1.89 -10.42
N THR A 25 -27.17 0.95 -9.60
CA THR A 25 -26.41 0.43 -8.46
C THR A 25 -25.22 -0.36 -8.99
N ILE A 26 -24.03 -0.11 -8.44
CA ILE A 26 -22.80 -0.83 -8.76
C ILE A 26 -22.37 -1.71 -7.58
N ALA A 27 -21.54 -2.70 -7.86
CA ALA A 27 -20.81 -3.49 -6.88
C ALA A 27 -19.37 -3.72 -7.34
N LEU A 28 -18.50 -4.06 -6.39
CA LEU A 28 -17.13 -4.50 -6.66
C LEU A 28 -17.07 -6.02 -6.64
N GLN A 29 -16.73 -6.61 -7.78
CA GLN A 29 -16.50 -8.04 -7.90
C GLN A 29 -15.00 -8.32 -7.70
N PRO A 30 -14.61 -9.13 -6.69
CA PRO A 30 -13.21 -9.49 -6.48
C PRO A 30 -12.56 -10.07 -7.75
N PHE A 31 -11.37 -9.60 -8.10
CA PHE A 31 -10.60 -10.10 -9.23
C PHE A 31 -9.21 -10.61 -8.82
N LEU A 32 -8.42 -9.78 -8.12
CA LEU A 32 -7.10 -10.15 -7.59
C LEU A 32 -6.99 -9.78 -6.11
N THR A 33 -6.24 -10.58 -5.37
CA THR A 33 -5.85 -10.36 -3.97
C THR A 33 -4.38 -10.72 -3.78
N GLY A 34 -3.76 -10.31 -2.67
CA GLY A 34 -2.37 -10.65 -2.35
C GLY A 34 -1.33 -9.84 -3.14
N LEU A 35 -1.73 -8.72 -3.72
CA LEU A 35 -0.79 -7.74 -4.27
C LEU A 35 -0.17 -6.92 -3.13
N SER A 36 1.04 -6.40 -3.33
CA SER A 36 1.73 -5.52 -2.40
C SER A 36 1.66 -4.09 -2.91
N SER A 37 0.91 -3.23 -2.22
CA SER A 37 0.72 -1.80 -2.56
C SER A 37 0.53 -1.55 -4.06
N PRO A 38 -0.50 -2.13 -4.71
CA PRO A 38 -0.76 -1.89 -6.11
C PRO A 38 -1.21 -0.43 -6.29
N VAL A 39 -0.68 0.22 -7.32
CA VAL A 39 -0.92 1.65 -7.59
C VAL A 39 -1.43 1.92 -8.99
N HIS A 40 -1.39 0.95 -9.91
CA HIS A 40 -1.92 1.13 -11.26
C HIS A 40 -2.25 -0.21 -11.90
N LEU A 41 -3.28 -0.26 -12.73
CA LEU A 41 -3.64 -1.40 -13.57
C LEU A 41 -3.77 -0.93 -15.02
N VAL A 42 -3.05 -1.55 -15.94
CA VAL A 42 -3.09 -1.19 -17.36
C VAL A 42 -3.15 -2.42 -18.25
N SER A 43 -3.77 -2.27 -19.42
CA SER A 43 -3.66 -3.22 -20.53
C SER A 43 -2.55 -2.79 -21.50
N ALA A 44 -1.88 -3.77 -22.11
CA ALA A 44 -0.93 -3.53 -23.20
C ALA A 44 -1.58 -3.17 -24.54
N LYS A 45 -2.91 -3.33 -24.67
CA LYS A 45 -3.68 -3.05 -25.90
C LYS A 45 -3.08 -3.75 -27.13
N ASP A 46 -2.56 -4.97 -26.92
CA ASP A 46 -1.92 -5.79 -27.94
C ASP A 46 -2.83 -6.93 -28.45
N GLY A 47 -4.10 -6.92 -28.05
CA GLY A 47 -5.09 -7.94 -28.42
C GLY A 47 -5.02 -9.19 -27.55
N THR A 48 -4.08 -9.25 -26.60
CA THR A 48 -3.92 -10.41 -25.73
C THR A 48 -4.85 -10.38 -24.54
N ASN A 49 -5.48 -9.25 -24.21
CA ASN A 49 -6.29 -9.05 -23.00
C ASN A 49 -5.54 -9.30 -21.68
N ARG A 50 -4.21 -9.22 -21.69
CA ARG A 50 -3.41 -9.27 -20.46
C ARG A 50 -3.56 -7.96 -19.70
N LEU A 51 -3.54 -8.09 -18.37
CA LEU A 51 -3.54 -6.97 -17.46
C LEU A 51 -2.23 -6.92 -16.68
N PHE A 52 -1.74 -5.72 -16.43
CA PHE A 52 -0.47 -5.48 -15.76
C PHE A 52 -0.72 -4.60 -14.53
N VAL A 53 -0.35 -5.10 -13.36
CA VAL A 53 -0.51 -4.39 -12.09
C VAL A 53 0.84 -3.84 -11.66
N VAL A 54 0.91 -2.53 -11.50
CA VAL A 54 2.08 -1.83 -10.97
C VAL A 54 2.02 -1.85 -9.45
N GLN A 55 3.07 -2.37 -8.81
CA GLN A 55 3.26 -2.34 -7.36
C GLN A 55 4.32 -1.30 -7.00
N GLN A 56 4.03 -0.49 -5.99
CA GLN A 56 4.82 0.69 -5.60
C GLN A 56 6.31 0.40 -5.38
N ARG A 57 6.66 -0.82 -4.92
CA ARG A 57 8.04 -1.25 -4.63
C ARG A 57 8.88 -1.63 -5.85
N GLY A 58 8.45 -1.28 -7.07
CA GLY A 58 9.25 -1.51 -8.29
C GLY A 58 9.00 -2.84 -8.97
N ILE A 59 7.82 -3.44 -8.77
CA ILE A 59 7.43 -4.70 -9.39
C ILE A 59 6.19 -4.48 -10.26
N VAL A 60 6.18 -5.03 -11.46
CA VAL A 60 4.97 -5.16 -12.28
C VAL A 60 4.56 -6.63 -12.32
N ARG A 61 3.30 -6.92 -11.98
CA ARG A 61 2.69 -8.24 -12.11
C ARG A 61 1.93 -8.32 -13.43
N VAL A 62 1.91 -9.49 -14.06
CA VAL A 62 1.07 -9.77 -15.25
C VAL A 62 0.04 -10.84 -14.93
N VAL A 63 -1.18 -10.59 -15.40
CA VAL A 63 -2.34 -11.48 -15.29
C VAL A 63 -2.75 -11.88 -16.69
N GLN A 64 -2.84 -13.20 -16.92
CA GLN A 64 -3.34 -13.74 -18.17
C GLN A 64 -4.85 -13.61 -18.27
N PRO A 65 -5.43 -13.57 -19.49
CA PRO A 65 -6.87 -13.50 -19.68
C PRO A 65 -7.60 -14.63 -18.94
N GLY A 66 -8.64 -14.26 -18.20
CA GLY A 66 -9.46 -15.20 -17.43
C GLY A 66 -8.76 -15.85 -16.24
N GLN A 67 -7.53 -15.45 -15.90
CA GLN A 67 -6.85 -15.90 -14.69
C GLN A 67 -7.04 -14.90 -13.55
N THR A 68 -7.00 -15.40 -12.32
CA THR A 68 -7.02 -14.60 -11.08
C THR A 68 -5.70 -14.69 -10.31
N THR A 69 -4.71 -15.35 -10.91
CA THR A 69 -3.33 -15.43 -10.41
C THR A 69 -2.41 -14.62 -11.31
N PHE A 70 -1.28 -14.21 -10.77
CA PHE A 70 -0.30 -13.37 -11.47
C PHE A 70 1.12 -13.90 -11.33
N THR A 71 1.98 -13.48 -12.25
CA THR A 71 3.43 -13.70 -12.22
C THR A 71 4.17 -12.38 -12.32
N ASP A 72 5.48 -12.38 -12.04
CA ASP A 72 6.32 -11.21 -12.28
C ASP A 72 6.52 -10.93 -13.76
N PHE A 73 6.24 -9.69 -14.16
CA PHE A 73 6.54 -9.15 -15.48
C PHE A 73 7.85 -8.35 -15.46
N LEU A 74 8.03 -7.47 -14.48
CA LEU A 74 9.20 -6.60 -14.34
C LEU A 74 9.58 -6.50 -12.87
N ASN A 75 10.88 -6.53 -12.55
CA ASN A 75 11.38 -6.18 -11.23
C ASN A 75 12.57 -5.21 -11.35
N ILE A 76 12.33 -3.96 -10.96
CA ILE A 76 13.30 -2.86 -10.94
C ILE A 76 13.41 -2.23 -9.55
N SER A 77 13.02 -2.98 -8.51
CA SER A 77 13.09 -2.53 -7.11
C SER A 77 14.44 -1.95 -6.70
N SER A 78 15.54 -2.39 -7.32
CA SER A 78 16.91 -1.93 -7.04
C SER A 78 17.27 -0.54 -7.60
N VAL A 79 16.37 0.10 -8.35
CA VAL A 79 16.55 1.48 -8.84
C VAL A 79 15.41 2.41 -8.40
N VAL A 80 14.43 1.86 -7.69
CA VAL A 80 13.22 2.57 -7.25
C VAL A 80 13.37 2.98 -5.79
N SER A 81 13.32 4.28 -5.51
CA SER A 81 13.02 4.80 -4.18
C SER A 81 11.53 4.56 -3.92
N SER A 82 11.23 3.77 -2.90
CA SER A 82 9.89 3.69 -2.29
C SER A 82 9.90 4.30 -0.88
N SER A 83 10.90 5.15 -0.59
CA SER A 83 11.02 5.84 0.69
C SER A 83 10.18 7.13 0.68
N GLY A 84 9.24 7.25 1.61
CA GLY A 84 8.24 8.32 1.61
C GLY A 84 6.92 7.86 0.97
N SER A 85 5.80 8.47 1.38
CA SER A 85 4.45 7.95 1.12
C SER A 85 4.08 7.82 -0.35
N GLU A 86 4.52 8.77 -1.18
CA GLU A 86 4.14 8.85 -2.60
C GLU A 86 5.24 8.39 -3.56
N ARG A 87 6.42 8.01 -3.05
CA ARG A 87 7.53 7.53 -3.89
C ARG A 87 7.30 6.07 -4.29
N GLY A 88 7.85 5.68 -5.42
CA GLY A 88 7.82 4.30 -5.90
C GLY A 88 7.89 4.17 -7.41
N LEU A 89 7.55 2.99 -7.90
CA LEU A 89 7.13 2.76 -9.27
C LEU A 89 5.64 3.08 -9.35
N LEU A 90 5.30 4.12 -10.12
CA LEU A 90 3.98 4.73 -10.08
C LEU A 90 3.19 4.56 -11.37
N GLY A 91 3.88 4.43 -12.52
CA GLY A 91 3.25 4.43 -13.83
C GLY A 91 3.85 3.40 -14.78
N LEU A 92 3.01 2.93 -15.70
CA LEU A 92 3.36 2.00 -16.78
C LEU A 92 2.56 2.37 -18.03
N ALA A 93 3.25 2.54 -19.15
CA ALA A 93 2.64 2.78 -20.46
C ALA A 93 3.26 1.85 -21.50
N PHE A 94 2.43 1.10 -22.21
CA PHE A 94 2.87 0.35 -23.38
C PHE A 94 2.87 1.25 -24.61
N HIS A 95 3.90 1.14 -25.45
CA HIS A 95 3.92 1.85 -26.73
C HIS A 95 2.69 1.48 -27.56
N PRO A 96 2.09 2.39 -28.36
CA PRO A 96 0.97 2.04 -29.25
C PRO A 96 1.28 0.95 -30.29
N ALA A 97 2.55 0.59 -30.44
CA ALA A 97 3.04 -0.45 -31.34
C ALA A 97 3.71 -1.60 -30.55
N TYR A 98 3.38 -1.76 -29.26
CA TYR A 98 3.99 -2.75 -28.37
C TYR A 98 3.93 -4.18 -28.93
N ALA A 99 2.85 -4.54 -29.62
CA ALA A 99 2.71 -5.85 -30.27
C ALA A 99 3.84 -6.16 -31.27
N THR A 100 4.47 -5.13 -31.87
CA THR A 100 5.56 -5.28 -32.84
C THR A 100 6.91 -4.86 -32.29
N ASN A 101 6.97 -3.73 -31.58
CA ASN A 101 8.23 -3.15 -31.09
C ASN A 101 8.60 -3.59 -29.67
N ARG A 102 7.66 -4.14 -28.90
CA ARG A 102 7.83 -4.62 -27.51
C ARG A 102 8.33 -3.56 -26.52
N ARG A 103 8.20 -2.27 -26.86
CA ARG A 103 8.64 -1.13 -26.04
C ARG A 103 7.55 -0.74 -25.04
N PHE A 104 7.95 -0.49 -23.80
CA PHE A 104 7.08 0.07 -22.78
C PHE A 104 7.88 1.01 -21.86
N PHE A 105 7.18 1.83 -21.10
CA PHE A 105 7.75 2.94 -20.34
C PHE A 105 7.22 2.90 -18.92
N VAL A 106 8.11 3.17 -17.97
CA VAL A 106 7.78 3.23 -16.55
C VAL A 106 8.07 4.63 -16.01
N TYR A 107 7.28 5.03 -15.02
CA TYR A 107 7.46 6.27 -14.25
C TYR A 107 7.79 5.87 -12.81
N TYR A 108 8.95 6.27 -12.31
CA TYR A 108 9.34 5.97 -10.93
C TYR A 108 10.19 7.08 -10.31
N THR A 109 10.27 7.09 -8.98
CA THR A 109 11.24 7.91 -8.24
C THR A 109 12.54 7.14 -8.06
N ARG A 110 13.67 7.71 -8.48
CA ARG A 110 14.98 7.06 -8.48
C ARG A 110 15.53 6.85 -7.08
N GLN A 111 16.12 5.68 -6.83
CA GLN A 111 16.63 5.29 -5.52
C GLN A 111 17.70 6.23 -4.93
N SER A 112 18.56 6.80 -5.76
CA SER A 112 19.72 7.59 -5.30
C SER A 112 19.33 8.93 -4.66
N ASP A 113 18.26 9.57 -5.14
CA ASP A 113 17.97 10.97 -4.84
C ASP A 113 16.48 11.34 -4.91
N GLY A 114 15.59 10.39 -5.27
CA GLY A 114 14.16 10.64 -5.40
C GLY A 114 13.75 11.35 -6.67
N ALA A 115 14.67 11.64 -7.60
CA ALA A 115 14.33 12.26 -8.89
C ALA A 115 13.29 11.43 -9.65
N ILE A 116 12.35 12.08 -10.32
CA ILE A 116 11.40 11.39 -11.20
C ILE A 116 12.14 10.93 -12.45
N GLU A 117 12.01 9.66 -12.79
CA GLU A 117 12.54 9.09 -14.03
C GLU A 117 11.43 8.45 -14.84
N ILE A 118 11.42 8.78 -16.12
CA ILE A 118 10.68 8.03 -17.14
C ILE A 118 11.72 7.26 -17.93
N ALA A 119 11.59 5.93 -17.96
CA ALA A 119 12.55 5.06 -18.60
C ALA A 119 11.87 4.07 -19.55
N GLU A 120 12.55 3.79 -20.66
CA GLU A 120 12.14 2.83 -21.66
C GLU A 120 12.69 1.44 -21.33
N TYR A 121 11.83 0.44 -21.42
CA TYR A 121 12.13 -0.98 -21.26
C TYR A 121 11.57 -1.76 -22.44
N GLU A 122 12.01 -3.01 -22.57
CA GLU A 122 11.55 -3.89 -23.63
C GLU A 122 11.27 -5.31 -23.12
N THR A 123 10.36 -5.98 -23.82
CA THR A 123 10.11 -7.42 -23.64
C THR A 123 10.94 -8.23 -24.63
N PRO A 124 11.65 -9.29 -24.20
CA PRO A 124 12.38 -10.17 -25.11
C PRO A 124 11.45 -10.91 -26.07
N ILE A 125 12.00 -11.27 -27.24
CA ILE A 125 11.29 -12.08 -28.23
C ILE A 125 11.03 -13.48 -27.65
N GLY A 126 9.78 -13.95 -27.75
CA GLY A 126 9.38 -15.28 -27.30
C GLY A 126 8.99 -15.40 -25.82
N THR A 127 9.21 -14.37 -25.00
CA THR A 127 8.84 -14.35 -23.57
C THR A 127 7.96 -13.15 -23.23
N PRO A 128 6.73 -13.04 -23.78
CA PRO A 128 5.92 -11.83 -23.70
C PRO A 128 5.51 -11.44 -22.27
N ASN A 129 5.63 -12.35 -21.30
CA ASN A 129 5.21 -12.17 -19.90
C ASN A 129 6.36 -11.84 -18.94
N VAL A 130 7.59 -11.69 -19.43
CA VAL A 130 8.76 -11.34 -18.62
C VAL A 130 9.58 -10.31 -19.39
N ALA A 131 9.76 -9.13 -18.82
CA ALA A 131 10.54 -8.05 -19.39
C ALA A 131 12.01 -8.09 -18.95
N ASN A 132 12.86 -7.35 -19.66
CA ASN A 132 14.21 -7.07 -19.19
C ASN A 132 14.16 -6.15 -17.97
N ASN A 133 14.92 -6.45 -16.91
CA ASN A 133 14.98 -5.62 -15.70
C ASN A 133 15.97 -4.44 -15.83
N THR A 134 16.61 -4.28 -16.97
CA THR A 134 17.50 -3.14 -17.27
C THR A 134 16.83 -2.24 -18.28
N ALA A 135 16.79 -0.94 -18.00
CA ALA A 135 16.25 0.04 -18.93
C ALA A 135 17.08 0.04 -20.22
N VAL A 136 16.40 0.12 -21.36
CA VAL A 136 17.02 0.39 -22.66
C VAL A 136 17.66 1.77 -22.64
N ARG A 137 16.95 2.75 -22.07
CA ARG A 137 17.41 4.12 -21.85
C ARG A 137 16.49 4.87 -20.89
N VAL A 138 17.03 5.89 -20.25
CA VAL A 138 16.23 6.90 -19.54
C VAL A 138 15.74 7.93 -20.57
N ILE A 139 14.43 8.19 -20.58
CA ILE A 139 13.81 9.19 -21.46
C ILE A 139 14.05 10.58 -20.90
N ILE A 140 13.69 10.79 -19.63
CA ILE A 140 13.90 12.07 -18.95
C ILE A 140 14.09 11.82 -17.45
N THR A 141 14.97 12.62 -16.84
CA THR A 141 15.15 12.71 -15.38
C THR A 141 14.74 14.11 -14.95
N ILE A 142 13.82 14.20 -13.99
CA ILE A 142 13.30 15.46 -13.46
C ILE A 142 13.72 15.53 -11.99
N PRO A 143 14.59 16.50 -11.60
CA PRO A 143 15.01 16.64 -10.23
C PRO A 143 13.84 16.85 -9.27
N HIS A 144 13.80 16.07 -8.18
CA HIS A 144 12.84 16.22 -7.08
C HIS A 144 13.59 16.20 -5.73
N PRO A 145 14.44 17.22 -5.47
CA PRO A 145 15.47 17.13 -4.42
C PRO A 145 14.98 17.55 -3.03
N THR A 146 13.83 18.22 -2.92
CA THR A 146 13.46 18.96 -1.70
C THR A 146 12.53 18.17 -0.79
N PHE A 147 11.38 17.71 -1.32
CA PHE A 147 10.39 16.97 -0.55
C PHE A 147 10.21 15.57 -1.15
N SER A 148 9.56 14.66 -0.42
CA SER A 148 9.33 13.29 -0.88
C SER A 148 7.92 13.05 -1.42
N ASN A 149 7.06 14.05 -1.39
CA ASN A 149 5.68 14.02 -1.83
C ASN A 149 5.46 14.89 -3.08
N HIS A 150 4.26 14.77 -3.65
CA HIS A 150 3.84 15.33 -4.94
C HIS A 150 4.75 14.89 -6.07
N ASN A 151 4.81 13.58 -6.26
CA ASN A 151 5.60 12.97 -7.34
C ASN A 151 4.79 12.79 -8.62
N GLY A 152 3.50 13.11 -8.67
CA GLY A 152 2.61 12.70 -9.76
C GLY A 152 2.54 11.17 -9.83
N GLY A 153 2.64 10.60 -11.03
CA GLY A 153 2.84 9.15 -11.13
C GLY A 153 2.29 8.46 -12.37
N THR A 154 1.50 9.15 -13.20
CA THR A 154 0.97 8.54 -14.42
C THR A 154 1.84 8.88 -15.62
N VAL A 155 2.05 7.86 -16.45
CA VAL A 155 2.61 7.97 -17.80
C VAL A 155 1.64 7.24 -18.73
N ALA A 156 1.29 7.84 -19.87
CA ALA A 156 0.42 7.21 -20.86
C ALA A 156 0.63 7.80 -22.25
N PHE A 157 0.31 7.03 -23.29
CA PHE A 157 0.30 7.54 -24.65
C PHE A 157 -1.01 8.24 -24.98
N GLY A 158 -0.90 9.42 -25.57
CA GLY A 158 -2.02 10.14 -26.12
C GLY A 158 -2.50 9.54 -27.44
N PRO A 159 -3.72 9.93 -27.88
CA PRO A 159 -4.29 9.56 -29.18
C PRO A 159 -3.48 10.11 -30.36
N ASP A 160 -2.62 11.10 -30.11
CA ASP A 160 -1.67 11.69 -31.04
C ASP A 160 -0.35 10.91 -31.15
N GLY A 161 -0.17 9.85 -30.36
CA GLY A 161 1.03 9.00 -30.37
C GLY A 161 2.17 9.49 -29.49
N TYR A 162 2.02 10.62 -28.80
CA TYR A 162 3.06 11.14 -27.90
C TYR A 162 2.93 10.58 -26.48
N LEU A 163 4.04 10.57 -25.74
CA LEU A 163 4.09 10.14 -24.35
C LEU A 163 3.76 11.32 -23.44
N TYR A 164 2.75 11.18 -22.58
CA TYR A 164 2.37 12.17 -21.59
C TYR A 164 2.78 11.71 -20.20
N ALA A 165 3.13 12.67 -19.34
CA ALA A 165 3.43 12.41 -17.93
C ALA A 165 2.91 13.54 -17.04
N GLY A 166 2.33 13.18 -15.90
CA GLY A 166 1.89 14.13 -14.87
C GLY A 166 2.92 14.19 -13.75
N THR A 167 3.46 15.38 -13.50
CA THR A 167 4.45 15.62 -12.46
C THR A 167 3.87 16.56 -11.41
N GLY A 168 3.95 16.17 -10.14
CA GLY A 168 3.57 17.04 -9.04
C GLY A 168 4.51 18.24 -8.88
N ASP A 169 4.07 19.23 -8.12
CA ASP A 169 4.75 20.52 -7.92
C ASP A 169 6.07 20.43 -7.14
N GLY A 170 6.44 19.25 -6.65
CA GLY A 170 7.66 19.03 -5.87
C GLY A 170 7.44 18.95 -4.37
N GLY A 171 6.21 19.08 -3.88
CA GLY A 171 5.82 18.73 -2.52
C GLY A 171 5.68 19.90 -1.55
N SER A 172 5.40 19.54 -0.30
CA SER A 172 5.02 20.45 0.79
C SER A 172 3.70 21.20 0.56
N GLY A 173 3.26 21.90 1.60
CA GLY A 173 2.11 22.78 1.51
C GLY A 173 2.43 24.02 0.67
N ASN A 174 1.48 24.42 -0.16
CA ASN A 174 1.44 25.70 -0.85
C ASN A 174 2.58 25.92 -1.84
N ASP A 175 3.11 24.86 -2.48
CA ASP A 175 4.16 24.90 -3.51
C ASP A 175 5.24 25.97 -3.22
N PRO A 176 6.14 25.73 -2.24
CA PRO A 176 7.12 26.73 -1.82
C PRO A 176 8.07 27.18 -2.94
N GLY A 177 8.29 26.31 -3.93
CA GLY A 177 9.11 26.60 -5.11
C GLY A 177 8.37 27.40 -6.19
N ASN A 178 7.05 27.57 -6.05
CA ASN A 178 6.15 28.09 -7.07
C ASN A 178 6.35 27.38 -8.42
N ASN A 179 6.64 26.07 -8.36
CA ASN A 179 6.94 25.25 -9.51
C ASN A 179 5.74 25.15 -10.45
N ALA A 180 4.53 25.03 -9.91
CA ALA A 180 3.32 24.85 -10.71
C ALA A 180 3.09 26.00 -11.69
N GLN A 181 3.26 27.24 -11.23
CA GLN A 181 3.16 28.45 -12.07
C GLN A 181 4.45 28.80 -12.83
N ASN A 182 5.60 28.25 -12.44
CA ASN A 182 6.84 28.44 -13.17
C ASN A 182 6.83 27.62 -14.47
N ILE A 183 6.63 28.28 -15.61
CA ILE A 183 6.60 27.66 -16.94
C ILE A 183 7.97 27.11 -17.40
N ASN A 184 9.05 27.47 -16.72
CA ASN A 184 10.41 26.95 -16.97
C ASN A 184 10.75 25.73 -16.09
N ALA A 185 9.85 25.30 -15.21
CA ALA A 185 10.00 24.08 -14.40
C ALA A 185 9.29 22.89 -15.04
N LEU A 186 9.75 21.69 -14.71
CA LEU A 186 9.11 20.42 -15.12
C LEU A 186 8.24 19.79 -14.01
N LEU A 187 8.11 20.46 -12.86
CA LEU A 187 7.26 20.07 -11.73
C LEU A 187 5.96 20.88 -11.74
N GLY A 188 4.84 20.26 -11.37
CA GLY A 188 3.49 20.83 -11.40
C GLY A 188 2.98 21.00 -12.83
N LYS A 189 3.21 19.98 -13.67
CA LYS A 189 3.00 20.02 -15.13
C LYS A 189 2.32 18.76 -15.65
N MET A 190 1.64 18.92 -16.78
CA MET A 190 1.54 17.84 -17.76
C MET A 190 2.65 18.03 -18.79
N LEU A 191 3.45 16.99 -19.00
CA LEU A 191 4.50 16.94 -20.01
C LEU A 191 4.02 16.14 -21.23
N ARG A 192 4.56 16.46 -22.42
CA ARG A 192 4.28 15.73 -23.66
C ARG A 192 5.54 15.61 -24.52
N LEU A 193 5.97 14.38 -24.77
CA LEU A 193 7.26 14.02 -25.36
C LEU A 193 7.09 13.14 -26.59
N ASP A 194 7.94 13.34 -27.60
CA ASP A 194 8.08 12.44 -28.74
C ASP A 194 9.20 11.43 -28.50
N ILE A 195 8.83 10.20 -28.17
CA ILE A 195 9.78 9.14 -27.77
C ILE A 195 10.25 8.25 -28.93
N ASP A 196 9.79 8.52 -30.15
CA ASP A 196 10.13 7.74 -31.35
C ASP A 196 11.44 8.22 -31.97
N THR A 197 12.48 8.14 -31.15
CA THR A 197 13.85 8.53 -31.46
C THR A 197 14.79 7.33 -31.49
N PRO A 198 15.88 7.37 -32.27
CA PRO A 198 16.90 6.32 -32.24
C PRO A 198 17.52 6.16 -30.84
N VAL A 199 17.78 4.91 -30.45
CA VAL A 199 18.56 4.61 -29.23
C VAL A 199 19.95 5.26 -29.36
N GLY A 200 20.37 5.97 -28.30
CA GLY A 200 21.61 6.74 -28.29
C GLY A 200 21.45 8.24 -28.57
N GLN A 201 20.27 8.70 -29.00
CA GLN A 201 19.97 10.13 -29.06
C GLN A 201 19.96 10.75 -27.64
N VAL A 202 20.48 11.97 -27.50
CA VAL A 202 20.45 12.77 -26.27
C VAL A 202 19.95 14.19 -26.58
N PRO A 203 18.84 14.66 -26.00
CA PRO A 203 17.94 13.91 -25.12
C PRO A 203 17.28 12.73 -25.85
N ALA A 204 16.81 11.72 -25.09
CA ALA A 204 16.24 10.48 -25.64
C ALA A 204 14.80 10.63 -26.19
N TYR A 205 14.39 11.87 -26.43
CA TYR A 205 13.10 12.26 -27.01
C TYR A 205 13.29 13.48 -27.91
N ASN A 206 12.31 13.75 -28.76
CA ASN A 206 12.11 15.03 -29.43
C ASN A 206 10.98 15.80 -28.75
N ILE A 207 10.90 17.09 -29.03
CA ILE A 207 9.78 17.93 -28.62
C ILE A 207 8.71 17.90 -29.71
N PRO A 208 7.45 17.55 -29.40
CA PRO A 208 6.35 17.73 -30.34
C PRO A 208 6.24 19.20 -30.76
N PRO A 209 6.25 19.53 -32.07
CA PRO A 209 6.29 20.92 -32.55
C PRO A 209 5.02 21.72 -32.19
N THR A 210 3.97 21.02 -31.74
CA THR A 210 2.70 21.59 -31.30
C THR A 210 2.63 21.84 -29.79
N ASN A 211 3.71 21.58 -29.03
CA ASN A 211 3.78 22.01 -27.64
C ASN A 211 3.71 23.55 -27.57
N PRO A 212 3.13 24.11 -26.49
CA PRO A 212 2.77 25.52 -26.41
C PRO A 212 3.98 26.44 -26.23
N PHE A 213 5.10 25.94 -25.72
CA PHE A 213 6.29 26.74 -25.42
C PHE A 213 7.44 26.57 -26.41
N VAL A 214 7.25 25.77 -27.48
CA VAL A 214 8.31 25.49 -28.47
C VAL A 214 8.87 26.78 -29.08
N GLY A 215 10.15 27.04 -28.79
CA GLY A 215 10.87 28.18 -29.35
C GLY A 215 10.45 29.55 -28.79
N ILE A 216 9.71 29.58 -27.67
CA ILE A 216 9.40 30.77 -26.89
C ILE A 216 9.81 30.58 -25.42
N ASP A 217 9.49 31.53 -24.53
CA ASP A 217 9.79 31.38 -23.10
C ASP A 217 8.93 30.28 -22.46
N GLY A 218 9.54 29.43 -21.64
CA GLY A 218 8.96 28.21 -21.08
C GLY A 218 9.76 26.96 -21.45
N ALA A 219 9.54 25.88 -20.71
CA ALA A 219 10.11 24.57 -21.01
C ALA A 219 9.33 23.90 -22.15
N ASP A 220 10.04 23.52 -23.20
CA ASP A 220 9.50 22.94 -24.44
C ASP A 220 8.70 21.64 -24.21
N GLU A 221 9.00 20.90 -23.14
CA GLU A 221 8.34 19.66 -22.74
C GLU A 221 6.93 19.87 -22.18
N VAL A 222 6.62 21.08 -21.70
CA VAL A 222 5.38 21.37 -20.97
C VAL A 222 4.21 21.44 -21.93
N PHE A 223 3.20 20.59 -21.72
CA PHE A 223 1.90 20.65 -22.40
C PHE A 223 0.89 21.51 -21.66
N ALA A 224 0.88 21.46 -20.33
CA ALA A 224 0.04 22.28 -19.46
C ALA A 224 0.70 22.47 -18.09
N PHE A 225 0.26 23.48 -17.35
CA PHE A 225 0.87 23.88 -16.09
C PHE A 225 -0.15 24.37 -15.06
N GLY A 226 0.30 24.69 -13.85
CA GLY A 226 -0.58 25.11 -12.76
C GLY A 226 -1.30 23.94 -12.09
N LEU A 227 -0.66 22.77 -12.05
CA LEU A 227 -1.18 21.56 -11.38
C LEU A 227 -0.43 21.32 -10.08
N ARG A 228 -1.09 20.71 -9.08
CA ARG A 228 -0.52 20.42 -7.77
C ARG A 228 0.15 19.06 -7.72
N ASN A 229 -0.64 18.00 -7.85
CA ASN A 229 -0.20 16.63 -7.87
C ASN A 229 -1.12 15.80 -8.78
N PRO A 230 -0.95 15.90 -10.12
CA PRO A 230 -1.78 15.20 -11.10
C PRO A 230 -1.48 13.69 -11.07
N TYR A 231 -2.14 12.98 -10.14
CA TYR A 231 -1.77 11.62 -9.74
C TYR A 231 -2.19 10.57 -10.79
N ARG A 232 -3.50 10.43 -11.07
CA ARG A 232 -4.00 9.63 -12.20
C ARG A 232 -4.65 10.49 -13.26
N PHE A 233 -4.33 10.15 -14.51
CA PHE A 233 -5.00 10.69 -15.67
C PHE A 233 -5.28 9.60 -16.70
N SER A 234 -6.24 9.86 -17.57
CA SER A 234 -6.55 9.00 -18.71
C SER A 234 -7.02 9.82 -19.91
N PHE A 235 -6.85 9.25 -21.10
CA PHE A 235 -7.48 9.77 -22.31
C PHE A 235 -8.83 9.09 -22.51
N ASP A 236 -9.84 9.87 -22.90
CA ASP A 236 -11.16 9.36 -23.27
C ASP A 236 -11.09 8.47 -24.54
N ARG A 237 -10.96 7.16 -24.32
CA ARG A 237 -10.70 6.15 -25.35
C ARG A 237 -11.84 6.08 -26.36
N GLY A 238 -11.52 6.29 -27.65
CA GLY A 238 -12.48 6.10 -28.74
C GLY A 238 -13.68 7.06 -28.70
N GLY A 239 -13.65 8.05 -27.80
CA GLY A 239 -14.64 9.10 -27.64
C GLY A 239 -14.08 10.44 -28.08
N THR A 240 -14.09 11.41 -27.16
CA THR A 240 -13.64 12.79 -27.39
C THR A 240 -12.12 12.93 -27.43
N ASN A 241 -11.37 11.91 -26.99
CA ASN A 241 -9.91 11.94 -26.85
C ASN A 241 -9.40 13.01 -25.86
N GLN A 242 -10.27 13.56 -25.00
CA GLN A 242 -9.90 14.51 -23.97
C GLN A 242 -9.02 13.86 -22.89
N LEU A 243 -8.08 14.64 -22.34
CA LEU A 243 -7.20 14.25 -21.24
C LEU A 243 -7.87 14.61 -19.91
N TRP A 244 -8.30 13.61 -19.15
CA TRP A 244 -8.92 13.76 -17.84
C TRP A 244 -7.89 13.53 -16.75
N VAL A 245 -7.81 14.42 -15.77
CA VAL A 245 -6.79 14.37 -14.70
C VAL A 245 -7.49 14.54 -13.36
N GLY A 246 -7.18 13.68 -12.38
CA GLY A 246 -7.44 13.99 -10.97
C GLY A 246 -6.23 14.72 -10.41
N ASP A 247 -6.41 15.98 -9.99
CA ASP A 247 -5.37 16.79 -9.38
C ASP A 247 -5.60 16.87 -7.87
N VAL A 248 -4.66 16.31 -7.09
CA VAL A 248 -4.82 16.20 -5.64
C VAL A 248 -4.67 17.58 -5.01
N GLY A 249 -5.72 17.99 -4.31
CA GLY A 249 -5.81 19.24 -3.56
C GLY A 249 -4.99 19.28 -2.29
N GLN A 250 -5.00 20.42 -1.60
CA GLN A 250 -4.26 20.55 -0.35
C GLN A 250 -5.11 20.22 0.87
N ASP A 251 -6.07 21.09 1.20
CA ASP A 251 -6.84 21.02 2.45
C ASP A 251 -8.35 21.28 2.22
N ALA A 252 -8.72 21.93 1.12
CA ALA A 252 -10.07 22.48 0.94
C ALA A 252 -10.84 21.86 -0.22
N ARG A 253 -10.17 21.54 -1.33
CA ARG A 253 -10.81 21.02 -2.54
C ARG A 253 -9.96 19.97 -3.22
N GLU A 254 -10.58 18.85 -3.55
CA GLU A 254 -10.08 17.95 -4.57
C GLU A 254 -10.76 18.25 -5.93
N GLU A 255 -10.03 18.06 -7.03
CA GLU A 255 -10.53 18.44 -8.35
C GLU A 255 -10.23 17.45 -9.48
N VAL A 256 -11.08 17.51 -10.50
CA VAL A 256 -10.91 16.80 -11.77
C VAL A 256 -10.92 17.82 -12.88
N ASP A 257 -9.91 17.72 -13.75
CA ASP A 257 -9.70 18.62 -14.89
C ASP A 257 -9.82 17.90 -16.22
N ILE A 258 -10.21 18.67 -17.24
CA ILE A 258 -9.92 18.32 -18.63
C ILE A 258 -8.74 19.17 -19.08
N VAL A 259 -7.57 18.56 -19.16
CA VAL A 259 -6.33 19.25 -19.48
C VAL A 259 -6.19 19.51 -20.97
N THR A 260 -5.91 20.76 -21.33
CA THR A 260 -5.75 21.22 -22.71
C THR A 260 -4.38 21.85 -22.94
N ASN A 261 -3.93 21.82 -24.19
CA ASN A 261 -2.63 22.37 -24.61
C ASN A 261 -2.49 23.86 -24.23
N GLY A 262 -1.43 24.19 -23.49
CA GLY A 262 -1.12 25.53 -22.97
C GLY A 262 -2.00 25.97 -21.79
N GLY A 263 -2.85 25.09 -21.27
CA GLY A 263 -3.76 25.42 -20.16
C GLY A 263 -3.03 25.69 -18.84
N ASN A 264 -3.55 26.65 -18.08
CA ASN A 264 -3.14 26.94 -16.71
C ASN A 264 -4.25 26.50 -15.74
N PHE A 265 -3.97 25.54 -14.87
CA PHE A 265 -4.94 24.95 -13.94
C PHE A 265 -4.92 25.62 -12.55
N GLY A 266 -4.20 26.74 -12.43
CA GLY A 266 -4.42 27.69 -11.34
C GLY A 266 -3.61 27.46 -10.07
N TRP A 267 -3.19 26.23 -9.75
CA TRP A 267 -2.36 25.97 -8.57
C TRP A 267 -1.02 26.72 -8.68
N ARG A 268 -0.53 27.42 -7.65
CA ARG A 268 -0.95 27.46 -6.23
C ARG A 268 -1.89 28.59 -5.83
N ILE A 269 -2.44 29.32 -6.79
CA ILE A 269 -3.30 30.49 -6.52
C ILE A 269 -4.76 30.03 -6.32
N MET A 270 -5.16 29.03 -7.09
CA MET A 270 -6.46 28.37 -7.02
C MET A 270 -6.28 26.97 -6.44
N GLU A 271 -7.28 26.51 -5.69
CA GLU A 271 -7.43 25.13 -5.22
C GLU A 271 -8.89 24.75 -5.50
N GLY A 272 -9.14 24.03 -6.58
CA GLY A 272 -10.50 23.95 -7.11
C GLY A 272 -10.99 25.30 -7.65
N SER A 273 -12.26 25.58 -7.45
CA SER A 273 -12.90 26.85 -7.80
C SER A 273 -12.64 27.99 -6.81
N ILE A 274 -11.93 27.72 -5.71
CA ILE A 274 -11.65 28.70 -4.66
C ILE A 274 -10.20 29.19 -4.72
N CYS A 275 -9.96 30.36 -4.14
CA CYS A 275 -8.59 30.81 -3.89
C CYS A 275 -7.97 30.00 -2.77
N THR A 276 -6.72 29.57 -2.96
CA THR A 276 -5.98 28.78 -1.99
C THR A 276 -5.88 29.54 -0.66
N PRO A 277 -6.38 28.95 0.44
CA PRO A 277 -6.35 29.60 1.76
C PRO A 277 -4.93 30.02 2.16
N GLY A 278 -4.77 31.30 2.53
CA GLY A 278 -3.50 31.83 3.04
C GLY A 278 -2.46 32.24 1.99
N ILE A 279 -2.77 32.15 0.69
CA ILE A 279 -1.79 32.47 -0.38
C ILE A 279 -1.94 33.87 -0.95
N ASN A 280 -3.14 34.23 -1.41
CA ASN A 280 -3.36 35.51 -2.05
C ASN A 280 -4.55 36.24 -1.41
N PRO A 281 -4.33 37.32 -0.63
CA PRO A 281 -5.42 38.08 -0.02
C PRO A 281 -6.30 38.81 -1.04
N ASN A 282 -5.82 39.01 -2.28
CA ASN A 282 -6.56 39.68 -3.35
C ASN A 282 -7.25 38.70 -4.33
N CYS A 283 -7.03 37.39 -4.16
CA CYS A 283 -7.76 36.32 -4.87
C CYS A 283 -7.98 36.59 -6.37
N THR A 284 -6.89 36.81 -7.10
CA THR A 284 -6.95 37.01 -8.57
C THR A 284 -6.45 35.73 -9.24
N PRO A 285 -7.33 34.96 -9.93
CA PRO A 285 -6.91 33.79 -10.69
C PRO A 285 -5.82 34.16 -11.72
N PRO A 286 -4.87 33.27 -12.00
CA PRO A 286 -3.85 33.54 -13.00
C PRO A 286 -4.48 33.71 -14.39
N VAL A 287 -3.80 34.46 -15.25
CA VAL A 287 -4.26 34.68 -16.63
C VAL A 287 -4.37 33.33 -17.33
N GLY A 288 -5.51 33.11 -17.99
CA GLY A 288 -5.78 31.85 -18.70
C GLY A 288 -6.12 30.68 -17.78
N HIS A 289 -6.46 30.93 -16.50
CA HIS A 289 -6.96 29.91 -15.59
C HIS A 289 -8.16 29.16 -16.19
N ILE A 290 -8.06 27.84 -16.23
CA ILE A 290 -9.12 26.92 -16.60
C ILE A 290 -9.61 26.26 -15.30
N PRO A 291 -10.88 26.46 -14.91
CA PRO A 291 -11.42 25.83 -13.70
C PRO A 291 -11.65 24.32 -13.91
N PRO A 292 -11.74 23.55 -12.82
CA PRO A 292 -12.01 22.12 -12.89
C PRO A 292 -13.41 21.84 -13.44
N VAL A 293 -13.57 20.66 -14.03
CA VAL A 293 -14.88 20.21 -14.53
C VAL A 293 -15.78 19.71 -13.41
N THR A 294 -15.20 19.16 -12.35
CA THR A 294 -15.89 18.83 -11.11
C THR A 294 -14.91 18.88 -9.95
N GLU A 295 -15.41 19.18 -8.76
CA GLU A 295 -14.62 19.29 -7.54
C GLU A 295 -15.46 18.86 -6.34
N TYR A 296 -14.80 18.55 -5.22
CA TYR A 296 -15.49 18.29 -3.97
C TYR A 296 -14.68 18.77 -2.76
N VAL A 297 -15.38 18.98 -1.65
CA VAL A 297 -14.78 19.46 -0.39
C VAL A 297 -14.10 18.31 0.33
N ASN A 298 -12.92 18.59 0.88
CA ASN A 298 -12.20 17.71 1.80
C ASN A 298 -12.96 17.75 3.13
N ALA A 299 -13.80 16.74 3.36
CA ALA A 299 -14.65 16.63 4.54
C ALA A 299 -14.80 15.16 4.92
N GLY A 300 -14.87 14.88 6.23
CA GLY A 300 -14.86 13.51 6.74
C GLY A 300 -13.55 12.81 6.38
N SER A 301 -13.64 11.68 5.70
CA SER A 301 -12.48 10.88 5.25
C SER A 301 -11.98 11.22 3.84
N ARG A 302 -12.57 12.21 3.17
CA ARG A 302 -12.12 12.67 1.84
C ARG A 302 -10.85 13.49 1.97
N ILE A 303 -9.77 13.05 1.31
CA ILE A 303 -8.44 13.67 1.47
C ILE A 303 -7.60 13.73 0.19
N ALA A 304 -7.97 13.00 -0.87
CA ALA A 304 -7.18 12.98 -2.09
C ALA A 304 -7.98 12.34 -3.25
N VAL A 305 -8.22 13.10 -4.31
CA VAL A 305 -8.79 12.52 -5.55
C VAL A 305 -7.80 11.57 -6.19
N THR A 306 -8.26 10.35 -6.46
CA THR A 306 -7.44 9.35 -7.15
C THR A 306 -7.33 9.67 -8.63
N GLY A 307 -8.37 10.25 -9.24
CA GLY A 307 -8.58 10.30 -10.70
C GLY A 307 -9.31 9.06 -11.21
N GLY A 308 -9.39 8.88 -12.54
CA GLY A 308 -10.09 7.72 -13.11
C GLY A 308 -10.24 7.75 -14.63
N TYR A 309 -11.35 7.20 -15.14
CA TYR A 309 -11.55 6.90 -16.56
C TYR A 309 -12.94 7.28 -17.06
N VAL A 310 -13.01 7.70 -18.32
CA VAL A 310 -14.29 7.78 -19.03
C VAL A 310 -14.75 6.37 -19.38
N TYR A 311 -15.92 5.97 -18.92
CA TYR A 311 -16.46 4.63 -19.16
C TYR A 311 -16.84 4.44 -20.63
N ARG A 312 -16.16 3.48 -21.26
CA ARG A 312 -16.37 3.05 -22.65
C ARG A 312 -16.59 1.54 -22.76
N GLY A 313 -16.93 0.90 -21.65
CA GLY A 313 -17.15 -0.53 -21.54
C GLY A 313 -18.40 -1.02 -22.27
N SER A 314 -18.33 -2.25 -22.74
CA SER A 314 -19.37 -2.97 -23.47
C SER A 314 -20.50 -3.51 -22.58
N GLN A 315 -20.25 -3.73 -21.29
CA GLN A 315 -21.24 -4.31 -20.36
C GLN A 315 -22.31 -3.29 -19.92
N GLY A 316 -22.14 -2.01 -20.22
CA GLY A 316 -23.13 -0.98 -19.89
C GLY A 316 -23.31 -0.78 -18.38
N VAL A 317 -22.22 -0.91 -17.61
CA VAL A 317 -22.22 -0.64 -16.15
C VAL A 317 -22.50 0.82 -15.85
N PHE A 318 -22.03 1.72 -16.70
CA PHE A 318 -22.38 3.13 -16.71
C PHE A 318 -22.82 3.56 -18.11
N SER A 319 -23.44 4.73 -18.20
CA SER A 319 -23.71 5.35 -19.50
C SER A 319 -22.40 5.68 -20.20
N ASN A 320 -22.34 5.42 -21.50
CA ASN A 320 -21.16 5.65 -22.32
C ASN A 320 -20.75 7.14 -22.25
N GLY A 321 -19.50 7.43 -21.88
CA GLY A 321 -19.01 8.80 -21.69
C GLY A 321 -19.06 9.32 -20.25
N THR A 322 -19.53 8.53 -19.29
CA THR A 322 -19.49 8.90 -17.87
C THR A 322 -18.06 8.83 -17.35
N TYR A 323 -17.53 9.89 -16.74
CA TYR A 323 -16.24 9.84 -16.05
C TYR A 323 -16.43 9.22 -14.66
N VAL A 324 -15.66 8.18 -14.36
CA VAL A 324 -15.69 7.44 -13.08
C VAL A 324 -14.38 7.69 -12.37
N PHE A 325 -14.43 8.13 -11.11
CA PHE A 325 -13.27 8.47 -10.31
C PHE A 325 -13.52 8.14 -8.84
N ALA A 326 -12.50 8.27 -7.99
CA ALA A 326 -12.62 7.98 -6.56
C ALA A 326 -11.84 8.98 -5.74
N ASP A 327 -12.10 8.93 -4.43
CA ASP A 327 -11.26 9.51 -3.41
C ASP A 327 -10.49 8.39 -2.68
N TYR A 328 -9.20 8.60 -2.47
CA TYR A 328 -8.29 7.64 -1.87
C TYR A 328 -8.62 7.35 -0.39
N GLY A 329 -8.88 8.38 0.41
CA GLY A 329 -9.03 8.22 1.86
C GLY A 329 -10.39 7.69 2.28
N SER A 330 -11.44 8.15 1.62
CA SER A 330 -12.82 7.72 1.90
C SER A 330 -13.17 6.40 1.21
N GLY A 331 -12.51 6.07 0.09
CA GLY A 331 -12.88 4.91 -0.72
C GLY A 331 -14.21 5.08 -1.47
N GLU A 332 -14.75 6.31 -1.53
CA GLU A 332 -15.94 6.63 -2.29
C GLU A 332 -15.63 6.66 -3.80
N ILE A 333 -16.52 6.04 -4.59
CA ILE A 333 -16.50 6.06 -6.05
C ILE A 333 -17.57 7.02 -6.55
N PHE A 334 -17.16 7.96 -7.38
CA PHE A 334 -18.00 8.99 -7.98
C PHE A 334 -18.15 8.79 -9.49
N THR A 335 -19.19 9.41 -10.02
CA THR A 335 -19.40 9.57 -11.46
C THR A 335 -19.68 11.03 -11.79
N TRP A 336 -19.21 11.48 -12.95
CA TRP A 336 -19.55 12.74 -13.59
C TRP A 336 -20.08 12.47 -14.99
N ASP A 337 -21.32 12.88 -15.27
CA ASP A 337 -22.01 12.64 -16.55
C ASP A 337 -21.97 13.86 -17.50
N GLY A 338 -21.17 14.89 -17.16
CA GLY A 338 -21.15 16.17 -17.84
C GLY A 338 -22.02 17.24 -17.19
N VAL A 339 -22.86 16.87 -16.23
CA VAL A 339 -23.76 17.79 -15.52
C VAL A 339 -23.70 17.61 -14.00
N THR A 340 -23.73 16.37 -13.53
CA THR A 340 -23.89 16.06 -12.10
C THR A 340 -22.82 15.09 -11.62
N GLN A 341 -22.14 15.45 -10.53
CA GLN A 341 -21.34 14.52 -9.75
C GLN A 341 -22.25 13.69 -8.84
N THR A 342 -22.12 12.37 -8.88
CA THR A 342 -22.86 11.47 -7.98
C THR A 342 -21.94 10.43 -7.36
N MET A 343 -21.98 10.30 -6.02
CA MET A 343 -21.39 9.16 -5.31
C MET A 343 -22.21 7.89 -5.62
N ARG A 344 -21.53 6.84 -6.08
CA ARG A 344 -22.14 5.56 -6.49
C ARG A 344 -21.94 4.46 -5.47
N LEU A 345 -20.80 4.45 -4.80
CA LEU A 345 -20.46 3.44 -3.82
C LEU A 345 -19.47 4.02 -2.80
N ASP A 346 -19.69 3.69 -1.53
CA ASP A 346 -18.78 3.94 -0.43
C ASP A 346 -18.16 2.60 -0.04
N THR A 347 -16.82 2.55 0.07
CA THR A 347 -16.08 1.31 0.27
C THR A 347 -15.02 1.49 1.34
N PRO A 348 -14.65 0.44 2.09
CA PRO A 348 -13.55 0.54 3.05
C PRO A 348 -12.17 0.46 2.36
N ARG A 349 -12.08 0.68 1.05
CA ARG A 349 -10.84 0.54 0.29
C ARG A 349 -10.11 1.86 0.26
N ALA A 350 -8.81 1.84 0.51
CA ALA A 350 -7.92 2.91 0.08
C ALA A 350 -7.71 2.81 -1.43
N ILE A 351 -8.52 3.55 -2.22
CA ILE A 351 -8.52 3.41 -3.69
C ILE A 351 -7.31 4.15 -4.27
N SER A 352 -6.24 3.42 -4.55
CA SER A 352 -4.99 3.96 -5.10
C SER A 352 -5.04 4.13 -6.62
N SER A 353 -5.98 3.50 -7.32
CA SER A 353 -6.08 3.64 -8.77
C SER A 353 -7.38 3.09 -9.33
N PHE A 354 -7.52 3.30 -10.63
CA PHE A 354 -8.36 2.50 -11.49
C PHE A 354 -7.52 1.82 -12.57
N GLY A 355 -8.13 0.88 -13.30
CA GLY A 355 -7.61 0.43 -14.58
C GLY A 355 -8.71 0.07 -15.55
N GLU A 356 -8.33 0.00 -16.83
CA GLU A 356 -9.21 -0.30 -17.96
C GLU A 356 -8.66 -1.51 -18.72
N ASP A 357 -9.52 -2.50 -19.01
CA ASP A 357 -9.18 -3.61 -19.91
C ASP A 357 -9.35 -3.23 -21.40
N GLU A 358 -9.00 -4.13 -22.34
CA GLU A 358 -9.13 -3.83 -23.78
C GLU A 358 -10.59 -3.61 -24.24
N ALA A 359 -11.56 -4.13 -23.47
CA ALA A 359 -12.98 -3.98 -23.71
C ALA A 359 -13.56 -2.67 -23.12
N GLY A 360 -12.76 -1.91 -22.36
CA GLY A 360 -13.20 -0.67 -21.72
C GLY A 360 -13.87 -0.87 -20.36
N GLU A 361 -13.76 -2.07 -19.78
CA GLU A 361 -14.32 -2.35 -18.46
C GLU A 361 -13.37 -1.87 -17.37
N LEU A 362 -13.97 -1.31 -16.31
CA LEU A 362 -13.22 -0.63 -15.27
C LEU A 362 -13.01 -1.52 -14.05
N TYR A 363 -11.85 -1.34 -13.46
CA TYR A 363 -11.40 -1.99 -12.24
C TYR A 363 -10.99 -0.93 -11.23
N VAL A 364 -11.24 -1.21 -9.96
CA VAL A 364 -10.71 -0.46 -8.81
C VAL A 364 -9.46 -1.17 -8.31
N VAL A 365 -8.43 -0.39 -8.02
CA VAL A 365 -7.18 -0.88 -7.40
C VAL A 365 -7.16 -0.36 -5.97
N GLY A 366 -7.19 -1.28 -5.01
CA GLY A 366 -7.08 -0.97 -3.59
C GLY A 366 -5.65 -1.15 -3.10
N LEU A 367 -5.09 -0.12 -2.45
CA LEU A 367 -3.70 -0.14 -1.95
C LEU A 367 -3.42 -1.31 -1.00
N GLY A 368 -4.44 -1.81 -0.29
CA GLY A 368 -4.39 -3.00 0.55
C GLY A 368 -4.26 -4.33 -0.20
N GLY A 369 -3.87 -4.31 -1.48
CA GLY A 369 -3.49 -5.53 -2.22
C GLY A 369 -4.59 -6.15 -3.05
N THR A 370 -5.60 -5.38 -3.44
CA THR A 370 -6.78 -5.88 -4.18
C THR A 370 -6.94 -5.21 -5.53
N VAL A 371 -7.50 -5.95 -6.49
CA VAL A 371 -8.10 -5.42 -7.71
C VAL A 371 -9.50 -6.00 -7.83
N GLU A 372 -10.48 -5.14 -8.05
CA GLU A 372 -11.89 -5.52 -8.10
C GLU A 372 -12.54 -4.93 -9.35
N ARG A 373 -13.31 -5.72 -10.08
CA ARG A 373 -14.03 -5.24 -11.28
C ARG A 373 -15.29 -4.50 -10.84
N ILE A 374 -15.56 -3.35 -11.46
CA ILE A 374 -16.83 -2.64 -11.26
C ILE A 374 -17.91 -3.35 -12.10
N VAL A 375 -18.98 -3.77 -11.46
CA VAL A 375 -20.10 -4.44 -12.12
C VAL A 375 -21.43 -3.77 -11.77
N GLY A 376 -22.38 -3.81 -12.69
CA GLY A 376 -23.75 -3.38 -12.42
C GLY A 376 -24.50 -4.42 -11.60
N VAL A 377 -25.27 -3.99 -10.60
CA VAL A 377 -26.17 -4.85 -9.84
C VAL A 377 -27.46 -5.00 -10.65
N GLY A 378 -27.48 -5.95 -11.58
CA GLY A 378 -28.73 -6.36 -12.23
C GLY A 378 -29.59 -7.17 -11.25
N THR A 379 -30.89 -6.88 -11.17
CA THR A 379 -31.87 -7.89 -10.73
C THR A 379 -31.61 -9.17 -11.52
N PRO A 380 -31.49 -10.35 -10.88
CA PRO A 380 -31.10 -11.57 -11.58
C PRO A 380 -32.10 -11.83 -12.70
N THR A 381 -31.66 -11.64 -13.95
CA THR A 381 -32.35 -12.23 -15.09
C THR A 381 -32.02 -13.72 -15.00
N PRO A 382 -32.99 -14.62 -14.82
CA PRO A 382 -32.71 -16.03 -14.68
C PRO A 382 -32.12 -16.55 -15.99
N THR A 383 -30.81 -16.77 -16.01
CA THR A 383 -30.17 -17.51 -17.10
C THR A 383 -30.53 -18.98 -16.87
N ASN A 384 -31.49 -19.48 -17.65
CA ASN A 384 -31.76 -20.91 -17.77
C ASN A 384 -30.54 -21.59 -18.41
N THR A 385 -29.55 -21.96 -17.60
CA THR A 385 -28.54 -22.95 -17.96
C THR A 385 -28.94 -24.27 -17.30
N PRO A 386 -29.29 -25.32 -18.07
CA PRO A 386 -29.67 -26.60 -17.48
C PRO A 386 -28.43 -27.30 -16.91
N THR A 387 -28.31 -27.34 -15.59
CA THR A 387 -27.33 -28.17 -14.88
C THR A 387 -27.90 -29.57 -14.67
N ALA A 388 -27.69 -30.46 -15.63
CA ALA A 388 -27.74 -31.91 -15.40
C ALA A 388 -26.94 -32.65 -16.47
N THR A 389 -25.69 -32.99 -16.15
CA THR A 389 -25.00 -34.11 -16.81
C THR A 389 -25.23 -35.35 -15.93
N PRO A 390 -25.96 -36.38 -16.39
CA PRO A 390 -26.14 -37.60 -15.62
C PRO A 390 -24.89 -38.48 -15.72
N THR A 391 -24.20 -38.69 -14.59
CA THR A 391 -23.13 -39.70 -14.49
C THR A 391 -23.74 -41.04 -14.07
N ASN A 392 -24.01 -41.90 -15.05
CA ASN A 392 -24.26 -43.32 -14.79
C ASN A 392 -22.90 -44.06 -14.72
N THR A 393 -22.45 -44.39 -13.51
CA THR A 393 -21.36 -45.35 -13.29
C THR A 393 -21.96 -46.74 -13.03
N PRO A 394 -21.68 -47.78 -13.84
CA PRO A 394 -22.17 -49.13 -13.56
C PRO A 394 -21.38 -49.81 -12.44
N THR A 395 -22.08 -50.26 -11.42
CA THR A 395 -21.60 -51.19 -10.39
C THR A 395 -21.64 -52.61 -10.93
N ALA A 396 -20.48 -53.28 -11.05
CA ALA A 396 -20.40 -54.74 -11.14
C ALA A 396 -19.05 -55.24 -10.61
N THR A 397 -19.10 -55.87 -9.44
CA THR A 397 -18.01 -56.61 -8.79
C THR A 397 -17.90 -58.02 -9.39
N PRO A 398 -16.71 -58.51 -9.76
CA PRO A 398 -16.45 -59.94 -9.89
C PRO A 398 -15.68 -60.48 -8.67
N THR A 399 -16.31 -61.43 -7.97
CA THR A 399 -15.71 -62.33 -6.98
C THR A 399 -14.85 -63.37 -7.70
N ASN A 400 -13.65 -63.70 -7.18
CA ASN A 400 -13.10 -65.07 -7.19
C ASN A 400 -11.92 -65.24 -6.20
N THR A 401 -12.00 -66.39 -5.52
CA THR A 401 -11.23 -66.96 -4.39
C THR A 401 -9.73 -67.22 -4.67
N PRO A 402 -8.85 -67.23 -3.64
CA PRO A 402 -7.40 -67.42 -3.80
C PRO A 402 -6.95 -68.88 -3.69
N THR A 403 -5.91 -69.27 -4.41
CA THR A 403 -5.12 -70.49 -4.14
C THR A 403 -3.70 -70.34 -4.69
N ALA A 404 -2.69 -70.23 -3.81
CA ALA A 404 -1.39 -70.89 -3.94
C ALA A 404 -0.45 -70.49 -2.77
N THR A 405 -0.03 -71.52 -2.04
CA THR A 405 1.01 -71.54 -1.00
C THR A 405 2.40 -71.32 -1.58
N PRO A 406 3.33 -70.68 -0.84
CA PRO A 406 4.74 -71.06 -0.91
C PRO A 406 5.32 -71.48 0.45
N THR A 407 5.89 -72.69 0.42
CA THR A 407 6.67 -73.31 1.50
C THR A 407 8.14 -72.94 1.33
N ALA A 408 8.79 -72.50 2.43
CA ALA A 408 10.14 -72.89 2.90
C ALA A 408 10.92 -71.72 3.53
N THR A 409 11.25 -71.91 4.80
CA THR A 409 12.37 -71.29 5.54
C THR A 409 13.50 -72.32 5.58
N PRO A 410 14.80 -71.96 5.43
CA PRO A 410 15.66 -71.77 6.61
C PRO A 410 16.73 -70.66 6.44
N THR A 411 16.98 -69.78 7.42
CA THR A 411 17.81 -69.88 8.65
C THR A 411 19.30 -69.50 8.45
N ASN A 412 19.72 -68.47 9.22
CA ASN A 412 21.01 -68.26 9.93
C ASN A 412 21.76 -66.94 9.66
N THR A 413 21.91 -66.20 10.75
CA THR A 413 22.73 -65.01 11.01
C THR A 413 24.16 -65.45 11.48
N PRO A 414 25.05 -64.54 11.96
CA PRO A 414 26.18 -63.85 11.30
C PRO A 414 27.57 -64.37 11.76
N THR A 415 28.70 -64.03 11.07
CA THR A 415 30.03 -63.98 11.74
C THR A 415 31.08 -63.08 11.05
N ALA A 416 31.62 -62.14 11.84
CA ALA A 416 32.97 -61.55 11.95
C ALA A 416 33.74 -60.82 10.80
N THR A 417 34.01 -59.55 11.11
CA THR A 417 35.10 -58.56 10.84
C THR A 417 36.55 -59.09 11.05
N PRO A 418 37.64 -58.31 10.88
CA PRO A 418 38.21 -57.53 9.75
C PRO A 418 39.65 -57.99 9.36
N THR A 419 40.25 -57.44 8.29
CA THR A 419 41.73 -57.30 8.20
C THR A 419 42.12 -56.05 7.41
N ASN A 420 42.92 -55.18 8.04
CA ASN A 420 43.51 -53.96 7.50
C ASN A 420 44.69 -54.26 6.56
N THR A 421 44.98 -53.39 5.59
CA THR A 421 46.23 -52.60 5.50
C THR A 421 46.14 -51.59 4.32
N PRO A 422 46.54 -50.32 4.50
CA PRO A 422 46.26 -49.20 3.59
C PRO A 422 47.42 -48.89 2.64
N THR A 423 47.16 -48.19 1.53
CA THR A 423 48.19 -47.50 0.74
C THR A 423 47.61 -46.24 0.07
N ALA A 424 48.08 -45.08 0.55
CA ALA A 424 48.28 -43.74 -0.06
C ALA A 424 47.55 -43.39 -1.38
N THR A 425 46.93 -42.22 -1.61
CA THR A 425 47.13 -40.82 -1.14
C THR A 425 45.85 -40.02 -1.50
N PRO A 426 45.24 -39.23 -0.60
CA PRO A 426 44.16 -38.31 -0.97
C PRO A 426 44.73 -36.98 -1.47
N THR A 427 44.36 -36.59 -2.69
CA THR A 427 44.47 -35.21 -3.17
C THR A 427 43.40 -34.39 -2.47
N GLU A 428 43.79 -33.51 -1.56
CA GLU A 428 42.87 -32.51 -1.01
C GLU A 428 42.48 -31.54 -2.13
N THR A 429 41.23 -31.64 -2.58
CA THR A 429 40.48 -30.49 -3.08
C THR A 429 39.46 -30.18 -2.00
N PRO A 430 39.38 -28.94 -1.48
CA PRO A 430 38.37 -28.60 -0.49
C PRO A 430 37.00 -28.67 -1.16
N THR A 431 36.26 -29.75 -0.88
CA THR A 431 34.81 -29.76 -1.08
C THR A 431 34.24 -28.68 -0.15
N PRO A 432 33.42 -27.74 -0.64
CA PRO A 432 32.73 -26.83 0.25
C PRO A 432 31.92 -27.67 1.25
N THR A 433 32.08 -27.34 2.53
CA THR A 433 31.19 -27.79 3.60
C THR A 433 29.75 -27.74 3.09
N PRO A 434 28.97 -28.84 3.14
CA PRO A 434 27.56 -28.75 2.83
C PRO A 434 26.98 -27.75 3.83
N THR A 435 26.57 -26.58 3.34
CA THR A 435 25.69 -25.70 4.08
C THR A 435 24.46 -26.52 4.40
N VAL A 436 24.32 -26.90 5.68
CA VAL A 436 23.11 -27.53 6.19
C VAL A 436 22.00 -26.56 5.83
N THR A 437 21.18 -26.91 4.85
CA THR A 437 19.91 -26.23 4.63
C THR A 437 19.03 -26.73 5.78
N PRO A 438 18.72 -25.92 6.80
CA PRO A 438 17.85 -26.40 7.86
C PRO A 438 16.51 -26.76 7.23
N THR A 439 16.01 -27.96 7.53
CA THR A 439 14.67 -28.38 7.12
C THR A 439 13.66 -27.34 7.64
N PRO A 440 12.69 -26.86 6.82
CA PRO A 440 11.69 -25.91 7.29
C PRO A 440 10.91 -26.51 8.47
N GLY A 441 10.92 -25.83 9.62
CA GLY A 441 10.08 -26.15 10.78
C GLY A 441 8.68 -25.56 10.61
N PHE A 442 7.93 -25.41 11.70
CA PHE A 442 6.65 -24.68 11.68
C PHE A 442 6.84 -23.22 12.10
N GLU A 443 6.03 -22.32 11.55
CA GLU A 443 5.92 -20.95 12.02
C GLU A 443 5.47 -20.93 13.48
N GLY A 444 6.24 -20.25 14.34
CA GLY A 444 6.04 -20.17 15.79
C GLY A 444 6.72 -21.28 16.61
N ASP A 445 7.37 -22.28 15.98
CA ASP A 445 8.13 -23.34 16.69
C ASP A 445 9.58 -22.90 16.92
N ILE A 446 9.85 -22.27 18.06
CA ILE A 446 11.14 -21.61 18.34
C ILE A 446 11.78 -22.06 19.66
N ALA A 447 11.09 -22.90 20.42
CA ALA A 447 11.57 -23.52 21.63
C ALA A 447 11.58 -25.06 21.48
N PRO A 448 12.66 -25.75 21.86
CA PRO A 448 13.93 -25.22 22.32
C PRO A 448 14.73 -24.55 21.19
N ARG A 449 15.44 -23.49 21.56
CA ARG A 449 16.30 -22.75 20.63
C ARG A 449 17.51 -23.59 20.16
N PRO A 450 18.03 -23.39 18.94
CA PRO A 450 17.53 -22.48 17.91
C PRO A 450 16.67 -23.19 16.85
N ASN A 451 16.30 -24.45 17.06
CA ASN A 451 15.75 -25.32 16.01
C ASN A 451 14.26 -25.64 16.19
N GLY A 452 13.67 -25.37 17.37
CA GLY A 452 12.36 -25.89 17.70
C GLY A 452 12.39 -27.41 17.94
N ASP A 453 11.24 -27.98 18.28
CA ASP A 453 11.06 -29.43 18.40
C ASP A 453 9.92 -30.00 17.53
N GLY A 454 9.32 -29.16 16.70
CA GLY A 454 8.19 -29.50 15.85
C GLY A 454 6.83 -29.34 16.55
N ILE A 455 6.80 -28.84 17.79
CA ILE A 455 5.58 -28.68 18.59
C ILE A 455 5.50 -27.26 19.13
N ILE A 456 4.42 -26.54 18.79
CA ILE A 456 4.18 -25.20 19.32
C ILE A 456 3.46 -25.30 20.66
N GLN A 457 4.11 -24.82 21.71
CA GLN A 457 3.62 -24.85 23.08
C GLN A 457 3.77 -23.48 23.77
N SER A 458 3.40 -23.42 25.06
CA SER A 458 3.55 -22.19 25.84
C SER A 458 5.00 -21.71 25.95
N THR A 459 5.98 -22.60 25.81
CA THR A 459 7.41 -22.27 25.81
C THR A 459 7.81 -21.43 24.60
N ASP A 460 7.19 -21.68 23.44
CA ASP A 460 7.40 -20.91 22.23
C ASP A 460 6.81 -19.51 22.34
N VAL A 461 5.60 -19.41 22.88
CA VAL A 461 4.95 -18.12 23.16
C VAL A 461 5.81 -17.27 24.10
N VAL A 462 6.39 -17.88 25.13
CA VAL A 462 7.31 -17.19 26.04
C VAL A 462 8.54 -16.70 25.28
N GLN A 463 9.11 -17.51 24.38
CA GLN A 463 10.27 -17.11 23.60
C GLN A 463 9.93 -16.01 22.56
N LEU A 464 8.74 -16.05 21.95
CA LEU A 464 8.26 -15.02 21.02
C LEU A 464 8.14 -13.67 21.72
N ARG A 465 7.53 -13.64 22.91
CA ARG A 465 7.47 -12.42 23.74
C ARG A 465 8.85 -11.87 24.05
N ARG A 466 9.84 -12.74 24.29
CA ARG A 466 11.22 -12.33 24.54
C ARG A 466 11.86 -11.72 23.29
N PHE A 467 11.63 -12.27 22.10
CA PHE A 467 12.08 -11.67 20.85
C PHE A 467 11.39 -10.34 20.55
N ALA A 468 10.06 -10.28 20.62
CA ALA A 468 9.28 -9.07 20.36
C ALA A 468 9.61 -7.92 21.33
N ALA A 469 9.93 -8.23 22.59
CA ALA A 469 10.38 -7.23 23.57
C ALA A 469 11.89 -6.89 23.47
N GLY A 470 12.64 -7.56 22.59
CA GLY A 470 14.09 -7.40 22.42
C GLY A 470 14.94 -7.96 23.58
N LEU A 471 14.38 -8.85 24.42
CA LEU A 471 15.11 -9.52 25.50
C LEU A 471 16.14 -10.52 24.96
N ASP A 472 15.81 -11.15 23.83
CA ASP A 472 16.68 -12.06 23.09
C ASP A 472 16.67 -11.66 21.60
N THR A 473 17.66 -12.15 20.85
CA THR A 473 17.66 -12.09 19.38
C THR A 473 17.69 -13.49 18.79
N PRO A 474 17.07 -13.72 17.61
CA PRO A 474 17.17 -14.99 16.90
C PRO A 474 18.63 -15.36 16.59
N GLY A 475 18.93 -16.65 16.56
CA GLY A 475 20.24 -17.20 16.30
C GLY A 475 20.73 -16.84 14.90
N VAL A 476 21.94 -16.26 14.82
CA VAL A 476 22.57 -15.95 13.53
C VAL A 476 22.89 -17.24 12.78
N GLY A 477 22.51 -17.32 11.50
CA GLY A 477 22.77 -18.48 10.64
C GLY A 477 21.83 -19.66 10.87
N THR A 478 20.74 -19.46 11.61
CA THR A 478 19.63 -20.42 11.75
C THR A 478 18.36 -19.85 11.11
N ASN A 479 17.35 -20.69 10.88
CA ASN A 479 15.99 -20.24 10.51
C ASN A 479 15.11 -19.92 11.73
N GLU A 480 15.69 -19.71 12.92
CA GLU A 480 14.94 -19.34 14.13
C GLU A 480 14.21 -18.02 13.97
N GLY A 481 14.83 -17.06 13.27
CA GLY A 481 14.19 -15.77 12.98
C GLY A 481 12.99 -15.95 12.08
N GLN A 482 13.16 -16.69 10.98
CA GLN A 482 12.06 -17.01 10.06
C GLN A 482 10.87 -17.63 10.79
N ARG A 483 11.11 -18.60 11.68
CA ARG A 483 10.03 -19.23 12.48
C ARG A 483 9.43 -18.30 13.53
N ALA A 484 10.16 -17.28 13.98
CA ALA A 484 9.66 -16.33 14.96
C ALA A 484 8.77 -15.24 14.32
N ASP A 485 9.01 -14.93 13.06
CA ASP A 485 8.27 -13.98 12.23
C ASP A 485 7.08 -14.69 11.57
N CYS A 486 6.09 -15.00 12.38
CA CYS A 486 4.96 -15.83 12.00
C CYS A 486 3.70 -15.03 11.63
N ALA A 487 3.75 -13.70 11.75
CA ALA A 487 2.68 -12.77 11.41
C ALA A 487 3.15 -11.69 10.41
N PRO A 488 2.31 -11.25 9.45
CA PRO A 488 0.99 -11.77 9.12
C PRO A 488 1.04 -13.22 8.66
N ARG A 489 0.07 -14.02 9.11
CA ARG A 489 0.04 -15.44 8.78
C ARG A 489 -0.11 -15.67 7.27
N THR A 490 -0.79 -14.77 6.57
CA THR A 490 -1.02 -14.87 5.12
C THR A 490 0.25 -14.74 4.28
N THR A 491 1.30 -14.15 4.83
CA THR A 491 2.59 -13.96 4.15
C THR A 491 3.71 -14.78 4.78
N SER A 492 3.38 -15.63 5.76
CA SER A 492 4.35 -16.34 6.60
C SER A 492 5.34 -15.38 7.25
N GLY A 493 4.88 -14.24 7.79
CA GLY A 493 5.76 -13.20 8.32
C GLY A 493 5.92 -11.99 7.41
N ASP A 494 6.44 -10.90 7.96
CA ASP A 494 6.73 -9.64 7.24
C ASP A 494 8.20 -9.19 7.34
N GLY A 495 9.03 -9.98 8.01
CA GLY A 495 10.44 -9.72 8.27
C GLY A 495 10.69 -9.10 9.64
N ASN A 496 9.67 -8.85 10.46
CA ASN A 496 9.81 -8.21 11.76
C ASN A 496 9.08 -8.94 12.87
N ILE A 497 9.79 -9.23 13.96
CA ILE A 497 9.21 -9.90 15.13
C ILE A 497 8.63 -8.83 16.08
N ASN A 498 7.31 -8.78 16.20
CA ASN A 498 6.57 -7.77 16.97
C ASN A 498 5.33 -8.33 17.68
N SER A 499 4.38 -7.44 18.03
CA SER A 499 3.16 -7.80 18.74
C SER A 499 2.27 -8.79 17.95
N GLY A 500 2.25 -8.69 16.62
CA GLY A 500 1.47 -9.57 15.73
C GLY A 500 1.95 -11.02 15.82
N ASP A 501 3.26 -11.25 15.84
CA ASP A 501 3.85 -12.59 15.97
C ASP A 501 3.52 -13.24 17.31
N VAL A 502 3.49 -12.43 18.37
CA VAL A 502 3.09 -12.91 19.70
C VAL A 502 1.64 -13.37 19.68
N VAL A 503 0.74 -12.62 19.03
CA VAL A 503 -0.66 -13.03 18.86
C VAL A 503 -0.75 -14.29 18.01
N GLN A 504 -0.08 -14.34 16.86
CA GLN A 504 -0.17 -15.48 15.95
C GLN A 504 0.45 -16.76 16.55
N GLY A 505 1.58 -16.66 17.25
CA GLY A 505 2.16 -17.78 17.99
C GLY A 505 1.26 -18.29 19.10
N ARG A 506 0.54 -17.41 19.80
CA ARG A 506 -0.49 -17.82 20.78
C ARG A 506 -1.64 -18.56 20.11
N ARG A 507 -2.07 -18.12 18.94
CA ARG A 507 -3.13 -18.78 18.18
C ARG A 507 -2.70 -20.17 17.72
N TYR A 508 -1.46 -20.35 17.28
CA TYR A 508 -0.90 -21.67 16.99
C TYR A 508 -0.83 -22.57 18.22
N ALA A 509 -0.27 -22.08 19.33
CA ALA A 509 -0.17 -22.84 20.58
C ALA A 509 -1.56 -23.26 21.12
N ALA A 510 -2.57 -22.41 20.92
CA ALA A 510 -3.96 -22.68 21.28
C ALA A 510 -4.73 -23.51 20.24
N SER A 511 -4.10 -23.88 19.12
CA SER A 511 -4.73 -24.55 17.98
C SER A 511 -5.95 -23.79 17.40
N LEU A 512 -5.97 -22.46 17.57
CA LEU A 512 -6.97 -21.58 16.95
C LEU A 512 -6.71 -21.41 15.46
N ASP A 513 -5.46 -21.60 15.03
CA ASP A 513 -5.05 -21.65 13.63
C ASP A 513 -4.28 -22.93 13.32
N PRO A 514 -4.43 -23.49 12.10
CA PRO A 514 -3.60 -24.60 11.68
C PRO A 514 -2.14 -24.17 11.49
N LEU A 515 -1.22 -25.04 11.92
CA LEU A 515 0.22 -24.85 11.77
C LEU A 515 0.61 -24.59 10.30
N THR A 516 1.50 -23.63 10.10
CA THR A 516 2.00 -23.22 8.78
C THR A 516 3.48 -23.60 8.68
N GLY A 517 3.92 -24.08 7.51
CA GLY A 517 5.34 -24.33 7.27
C GLY A 517 6.15 -23.03 7.29
N ALA A 518 7.36 -23.10 7.84
CA ALA A 518 8.25 -21.95 7.97
C ALA A 518 8.83 -21.53 6.62
N ASP A 519 8.12 -20.63 5.92
CA ASP A 519 8.40 -20.23 4.54
C ASP A 519 8.56 -18.71 4.39
N GLY A 520 8.56 -17.99 5.52
CA GLY A 520 8.71 -16.53 5.62
C GLY A 520 10.03 -15.95 5.15
N PRO A 521 10.14 -14.60 5.08
CA PRO A 521 11.42 -13.95 4.81
C PRO A 521 12.46 -14.31 5.90
N PRO A 522 13.76 -14.42 5.56
CA PRO A 522 14.80 -14.52 6.57
C PRO A 522 14.83 -13.22 7.39
N VAL A 523 14.60 -13.31 8.69
CA VAL A 523 14.66 -12.16 9.59
C VAL A 523 16.12 -11.66 9.68
N GLY A 524 16.30 -10.34 9.66
CA GLY A 524 17.59 -9.72 9.99
C GLY A 524 18.03 -10.12 11.40
N THR A 525 19.34 -10.17 11.68
CA THR A 525 19.88 -10.61 12.99
C THR A 525 19.62 -9.65 14.16
N ALA A 526 18.71 -8.71 13.98
CA ALA A 526 18.16 -7.77 14.93
C ALA A 526 16.70 -7.52 14.52
N PRO A 527 15.79 -7.07 15.41
CA PRO A 527 14.60 -6.37 14.94
C PRO A 527 15.09 -5.35 13.92
N ALA A 528 14.65 -5.49 12.67
CA ALA A 528 15.11 -4.62 11.62
C ALA A 528 14.75 -3.19 12.03
N PHE A 529 15.79 -2.38 12.27
CA PHE A 529 15.65 -0.95 12.44
C PHE A 529 15.20 -0.39 11.09
N ASP A 530 13.89 -0.33 10.88
CA ASP A 530 13.33 0.83 10.21
C ASP A 530 12.90 1.82 11.30
N GLY A 531 13.74 2.82 11.51
CA GLY A 531 13.40 4.00 12.31
C GLY A 531 12.41 4.92 11.60
N ALA A 532 11.83 4.51 10.47
CA ALA A 532 10.64 5.14 9.92
C ALA A 532 9.40 4.41 10.46
N SER A 533 8.71 5.04 11.41
CA SER A 533 7.25 5.03 11.27
C SER A 533 6.99 5.55 9.86
N SER A 534 6.30 4.76 9.02
CA SER A 534 5.94 5.28 7.73
C SER A 534 5.05 6.50 7.99
N PHE A 535 5.33 7.64 7.34
CA PHE A 535 4.47 8.82 7.41
C PHE A 535 3.00 8.46 7.05
N ILE A 536 2.79 7.36 6.33
CA ILE A 536 1.49 6.72 6.08
C ILE A 536 0.87 6.15 7.36
N GLU A 537 1.57 5.38 8.18
CA GLU A 537 1.07 4.89 9.49
C GLU A 537 0.71 6.06 10.42
N ASP A 538 1.53 7.11 10.45
CA ASP A 538 1.26 8.31 11.27
C ASP A 538 0.09 9.14 10.72
N ILE A 539 -0.11 9.20 9.39
CA ILE A 539 -1.27 9.82 8.74
C ILE A 539 -2.54 8.99 8.94
N TYR A 540 -2.51 7.68 8.70
CA TYR A 540 -3.63 6.78 8.96
C TYR A 540 -4.04 6.87 10.42
N ALA A 541 -3.11 6.82 11.35
CA ALA A 541 -3.44 6.93 12.75
C ALA A 541 -3.87 8.34 13.19
N TYR A 542 -3.43 9.40 12.49
CA TYR A 542 -3.99 10.75 12.63
C TYR A 542 -5.45 10.84 12.13
N PHE A 543 -5.81 10.11 11.07
CA PHE A 543 -7.16 10.13 10.47
C PHE A 543 -8.15 9.10 11.06
N PHE A 544 -7.67 7.95 11.55
CA PHE A 544 -8.46 6.89 12.17
C PHE A 544 -8.44 6.95 13.70
N GLY A 545 -7.59 7.79 14.30
CA GLY A 545 -7.61 8.08 15.73
C GLY A 545 -7.02 7.01 16.65
N ARG A 546 -6.34 5.97 16.13
CA ARG A 546 -5.66 4.96 16.96
C ARG A 546 -4.26 5.46 17.34
N GLU A 547 -4.06 5.78 18.62
CA GLU A 547 -2.82 6.41 19.07
C GLU A 547 -2.33 5.78 20.37
N VAL A 548 -1.07 5.33 20.41
CA VAL A 548 -0.34 5.08 21.65
C VAL A 548 0.46 6.33 21.97
N ARG A 549 0.21 6.94 23.13
CA ARG A 549 0.84 8.20 23.51
C ARG A 549 1.31 8.23 24.94
N ILE A 550 2.32 9.05 25.20
CA ILE A 550 2.79 9.31 26.56
C ILE A 550 2.04 10.53 27.10
N ALA A 551 1.31 10.36 28.18
CA ALA A 551 0.64 11.48 28.85
C ALA A 551 1.67 12.42 29.49
N ALA A 552 1.42 13.73 29.43
CA ALA A 552 2.24 14.70 30.12
C ALA A 552 2.21 14.44 31.64
N ALA A 553 3.38 14.51 32.28
CA ALA A 553 3.50 14.35 33.72
C ALA A 553 4.37 15.45 34.32
N GLU A 554 4.10 15.78 35.58
CA GLU A 554 4.87 16.75 36.35
C GLU A 554 5.48 16.06 37.56
N ALA A 555 6.71 16.43 37.89
CA ALA A 555 7.43 15.85 39.01
C ALA A 555 8.33 16.86 39.71
N LYS A 556 8.58 16.63 41.00
CA LYS A 556 9.57 17.41 41.75
C LYS A 556 10.94 16.77 41.67
N ALA A 557 11.97 17.61 41.58
CA ALA A 557 13.35 17.16 41.64
C ALA A 557 13.59 16.30 42.90
N GLY A 558 14.26 15.16 42.74
CA GLY A 558 14.54 14.21 43.83
C GLY A 558 13.34 13.36 44.28
N GLN A 559 12.19 13.47 43.63
CA GLN A 559 11.03 12.61 43.87
C GLN A 559 10.85 11.57 42.77
N THR A 560 9.67 10.97 42.71
CA THR A 560 9.30 9.97 41.71
C THR A 560 8.22 10.55 40.81
N VAL A 561 8.25 10.17 39.55
CA VAL A 561 7.20 10.51 38.58
C VAL A 561 6.55 9.24 38.08
N ILE A 562 5.25 9.26 37.93
CA ILE A 562 4.49 8.18 37.30
C ILE A 562 3.97 8.74 35.99
N VAL A 563 4.44 8.18 34.87
CA VAL A 563 4.07 8.59 33.53
C VAL A 563 3.12 7.55 32.94
N PRO A 564 1.84 7.89 32.70
CA PRO A 564 0.93 7.01 31.97
C PRO A 564 1.33 6.94 30.50
N VAL A 565 1.29 5.72 29.94
CA VAL A 565 1.19 5.51 28.51
C VAL A 565 -0.26 5.12 28.21
N GLU A 566 -0.86 5.81 27.25
CA GLU A 566 -2.29 5.72 26.91
C GLU A 566 -2.45 5.15 25.51
N LEU A 567 -3.53 4.39 25.31
CA LEU A 567 -4.03 3.96 24.01
C LEU A 567 -5.38 4.64 23.75
N VAL A 568 -5.45 5.44 22.69
CA VAL A 568 -6.72 5.87 22.08
C VAL A 568 -7.18 4.71 21.20
N ALA A 569 -8.09 3.89 21.72
CA ALA A 569 -8.50 2.65 21.07
C ALA A 569 -9.63 2.88 20.06
N GLN A 570 -9.50 2.28 18.89
CA GLN A 570 -10.52 2.24 17.83
C GLN A 570 -11.29 0.91 17.78
N GLY A 571 -10.86 -0.07 18.58
CA GLY A 571 -11.44 -1.40 18.65
C GLY A 571 -10.61 -2.42 17.87
N GLY A 572 -10.61 -3.65 18.37
CA GLY A 572 -9.91 -4.79 17.78
C GLY A 572 -8.45 -4.96 18.24
N GLU A 573 -7.88 -3.99 18.96
CA GLU A 573 -6.50 -4.06 19.46
C GLU A 573 -6.35 -5.17 20.51
N THR A 574 -5.35 -6.03 20.35
CA THR A 574 -5.12 -7.18 21.24
C THR A 574 -3.71 -7.20 21.84
N ALA A 575 -2.74 -6.62 21.14
CA ALA A 575 -1.39 -6.47 21.66
C ALA A 575 -0.75 -5.19 21.15
N THR A 576 0.18 -4.62 21.93
CA THR A 576 1.04 -3.54 21.47
C THR A 576 2.44 -3.63 22.05
N GLY A 577 3.44 -3.38 21.20
CA GLY A 577 4.85 -3.31 21.55
C GLY A 577 5.43 -1.95 21.18
N PHE A 578 6.41 -1.47 21.96
CA PHE A 578 7.17 -0.25 21.69
C PHE A 578 8.39 -0.13 22.61
N THR A 579 9.37 0.68 22.21
CA THR A 579 10.50 1.10 23.06
C THR A 579 10.25 2.49 23.62
N LEU A 580 10.40 2.66 24.93
CA LEU A 580 10.39 3.97 25.58
C LEU A 580 11.82 4.48 25.75
N GLU A 581 12.13 5.61 25.14
CA GLU A 581 13.39 6.33 25.30
C GLU A 581 13.24 7.55 26.20
N PHE A 582 14.22 7.76 27.08
CA PHE A 582 14.26 8.83 28.07
C PHE A 582 15.71 9.31 28.29
N ASP A 583 15.89 10.51 28.84
CA ASP A 583 17.20 11.00 29.26
C ASP A 583 17.61 10.34 30.59
N PRO A 584 18.60 9.43 30.61
CA PRO A 584 19.01 8.72 31.82
C PRO A 584 19.74 9.61 32.84
N SER A 585 20.12 10.84 32.46
CA SER A 585 20.69 11.82 33.38
C SER A 585 19.63 12.54 34.22
N LEU A 586 18.36 12.48 33.79
CA LEU A 586 17.22 13.16 34.42
C LEU A 586 16.21 12.20 35.04
N LEU A 587 15.98 11.06 34.39
CA LEU A 587 15.07 10.02 34.83
C LEU A 587 15.83 8.70 34.95
N SER A 588 15.65 7.98 36.06
CA SER A 588 16.34 6.70 36.29
C SER A 588 15.42 5.66 36.91
N ASN A 589 15.90 4.43 36.99
CA ASN A 589 15.21 3.30 37.64
C ASN A 589 13.75 3.11 37.17
N PRO A 590 13.49 3.00 35.85
CA PRO A 590 12.14 2.80 35.34
C PRO A 590 11.52 1.51 35.89
N VAL A 591 10.31 1.61 36.41
CA VAL A 591 9.47 0.47 36.79
C VAL A 591 8.15 0.56 36.04
N VAL A 592 7.84 -0.47 35.26
CA VAL A 592 6.61 -0.54 34.45
C VAL A 592 5.58 -1.40 35.15
N THR A 593 4.36 -0.90 35.28
CA THR A 593 3.19 -1.65 35.78
C THR A 593 2.02 -1.51 34.82
N LEU A 594 1.15 -2.51 34.76
CA LEU A 594 -0.08 -2.44 33.95
C LEU A 594 -1.01 -1.33 34.46
N GLY A 595 -1.76 -0.73 33.55
CA GLY A 595 -2.88 0.12 33.92
C GLY A 595 -4.06 -0.69 34.47
N ALA A 596 -4.97 -0.04 35.18
CA ALA A 596 -6.09 -0.71 35.86
C ALA A 596 -7.00 -1.46 34.89
N ASP A 597 -7.20 -0.93 33.68
CA ASP A 597 -8.02 -1.57 32.64
C ASP A 597 -7.29 -2.73 31.93
N PHE A 598 -6.01 -2.95 32.26
CA PHE A 598 -5.13 -3.96 31.67
C PHE A 598 -4.64 -5.00 32.69
N GLU A 599 -5.22 -5.10 33.88
CA GLU A 599 -4.76 -6.03 34.93
C GLU A 599 -4.75 -7.52 34.51
N SER A 600 -5.52 -7.88 33.47
CA SER A 600 -5.55 -9.24 32.90
C SER A 600 -4.56 -9.47 31.74
N ALA A 601 -3.86 -8.43 31.29
CA ALA A 601 -2.89 -8.52 30.22
C ALA A 601 -1.57 -9.13 30.70
N ALA A 602 -0.82 -9.73 29.78
CA ALA A 602 0.57 -10.09 30.00
C ALA A 602 1.46 -8.87 29.73
N LEU A 603 2.39 -8.59 30.65
CA LEU A 603 3.39 -7.53 30.52
C LEU A 603 4.78 -8.16 30.40
N THR A 604 5.49 -7.85 29.31
CA THR A 604 6.90 -8.21 29.12
C THR A 604 7.72 -6.92 29.01
N VAL A 605 8.75 -6.79 29.83
CA VAL A 605 9.60 -5.58 29.89
C VAL A 605 11.06 -5.97 29.69
N ASN A 606 11.71 -5.27 28.78
CA ASN A 606 13.15 -5.32 28.58
C ASN A 606 13.80 -4.08 29.19
N SER A 607 14.36 -4.23 30.38
CA SER A 607 15.09 -3.17 31.08
C SER A 607 16.61 -3.27 30.93
N ASN A 608 17.13 -4.12 30.04
CA ASN A 608 18.57 -4.37 29.91
C ASN A 608 19.35 -3.12 29.50
N GLU A 609 18.72 -2.20 28.74
CA GLU A 609 19.33 -0.93 28.34
C GLU A 609 18.79 0.29 29.12
N ALA A 610 18.14 0.09 30.28
CA ALA A 610 17.58 1.19 31.07
C ALA A 610 18.64 2.24 31.47
N GLY A 611 19.88 1.81 31.74
CA GLY A 611 20.99 2.72 32.03
C GLY A 611 21.46 3.56 30.83
N LYS A 612 21.06 3.19 29.61
CA LYS A 612 21.27 3.97 28.37
C LYS A 612 20.05 4.81 28.00
N GLY A 613 19.02 4.84 28.84
CA GLY A 613 17.81 5.60 28.61
C GLY A 613 16.77 4.91 27.74
N ARG A 614 16.75 3.56 27.64
CA ARG A 614 15.80 2.85 26.79
C ARG A 614 15.25 1.58 27.45
N ILE A 615 13.94 1.35 27.36
CA ILE A 615 13.29 0.11 27.79
C ILE A 615 12.29 -0.39 26.74
N GLY A 616 12.31 -1.68 26.43
CA GLY A 616 11.30 -2.32 25.57
C GLY A 616 10.08 -2.74 26.38
N ILE A 617 8.88 -2.49 25.87
CA ILE A 617 7.62 -2.82 26.52
C ILE A 617 6.73 -3.55 25.51
N LEU A 618 6.18 -4.68 25.93
CA LEU A 618 5.14 -5.43 25.21
C LEU A 618 3.99 -5.70 26.17
N VAL A 619 2.77 -5.36 25.75
CA VAL A 619 1.52 -5.67 26.44
C VAL A 619 0.65 -6.48 25.50
N ASP A 620 0.20 -7.66 25.93
CA ASP A 620 -0.68 -8.50 25.12
C ASP A 620 -1.80 -9.15 25.95
N MET A 621 -3.00 -9.18 25.41
CA MET A 621 -4.21 -9.68 26.09
C MET A 621 -4.91 -10.78 25.30
N ILE A 622 -5.91 -11.42 25.91
CA ILE A 622 -6.68 -12.49 25.27
C ILE A 622 -7.83 -11.93 24.45
N GLU A 623 -8.58 -11.01 25.04
CA GLU A 623 -9.76 -10.42 24.42
C GLU A 623 -9.40 -9.09 23.76
N PRO A 624 -9.88 -8.81 22.53
CA PRO A 624 -9.66 -7.53 21.89
C PRO A 624 -10.32 -6.38 22.65
N ILE A 625 -9.66 -5.24 22.65
CA ILE A 625 -10.19 -4.00 23.20
C ILE A 625 -11.40 -3.60 22.36
N THR A 626 -12.48 -3.23 23.04
CA THR A 626 -13.63 -2.60 22.39
C THR A 626 -13.34 -1.11 22.24
N TYR A 627 -13.87 -0.46 21.20
CA TYR A 627 -13.76 0.99 21.02
C TYR A 627 -13.97 1.76 22.34
N SER A 628 -13.08 2.71 22.62
CA SER A 628 -13.19 3.59 23.79
C SER A 628 -13.08 5.04 23.36
N ALA A 629 -14.06 5.85 23.76
CA ALA A 629 -14.03 7.30 23.52
C ALA A 629 -12.95 8.01 24.34
N GLU A 630 -12.54 7.43 25.47
CA GLU A 630 -11.48 7.96 26.33
C GLU A 630 -10.19 7.14 26.18
N PRO A 631 -9.01 7.78 26.24
CA PRO A 631 -7.73 7.07 26.23
C PRO A 631 -7.64 6.09 27.41
N ILE A 632 -7.25 4.85 27.10
CA ILE A 632 -7.10 3.77 28.08
C ILE A 632 -5.64 3.72 28.52
N LYS A 633 -5.39 3.65 29.83
CA LYS A 633 -4.01 3.59 30.35
C LYS A 633 -3.50 2.16 30.22
N ILE A 634 -2.57 1.95 29.30
CA ILE A 634 -2.01 0.62 29.02
C ILE A 634 -0.97 0.24 30.09
N VAL A 635 -0.06 1.16 30.40
CA VAL A 635 0.96 1.00 31.43
C VAL A 635 1.22 2.31 32.16
N TYR A 636 1.77 2.21 33.35
CA TYR A 636 2.41 3.29 34.07
C TYR A 636 3.90 3.03 34.16
N VAL A 637 4.71 4.03 33.83
CA VAL A 637 6.16 3.98 34.01
C VAL A 637 6.56 4.91 35.13
N ARG A 638 7.01 4.33 36.25
CA ARG A 638 7.57 5.07 37.38
C ARG A 638 9.05 5.32 37.14
N PHE A 639 9.49 6.57 37.22
CA PHE A 639 10.90 6.93 37.26
C PHE A 639 11.27 7.57 38.60
N GLU A 640 12.55 7.50 38.95
CA GLU A 640 13.19 8.39 39.92
C GLU A 640 13.72 9.62 39.19
N VAL A 641 13.50 10.80 39.76
CA VAL A 641 13.84 12.10 39.15
C VAL A 641 15.12 12.63 39.81
N SER A 642 16.05 13.10 38.98
CA SER A 642 17.30 13.72 39.47
C SER A 642 17.04 14.87 40.44
N GLY A 643 17.77 14.90 41.56
CA GLY A 643 17.65 15.94 42.60
C GLY A 643 18.34 17.26 42.24
N ASP A 644 19.31 17.23 41.33
CA ASP A 644 20.19 18.37 41.04
C ASP A 644 19.70 19.24 39.88
N ARG A 645 18.53 18.90 39.30
CA ARG A 645 18.01 19.50 38.08
C ARG A 645 16.54 19.85 38.27
N SER A 646 16.22 21.13 38.31
CA SER A 646 14.85 21.67 38.43
C SER A 646 14.60 22.75 37.39
N ASP A 647 13.34 23.08 37.14
CA ASP A 647 12.88 24.07 36.17
C ASP A 647 13.24 23.72 34.71
N GLN A 648 13.08 22.45 34.33
CA GLN A 648 13.39 21.96 32.98
C GLN A 648 12.42 20.85 32.52
N GLU A 649 12.28 20.69 31.21
CA GLU A 649 11.51 19.61 30.59
C GLU A 649 12.44 18.52 30.06
N THR A 650 12.03 17.26 30.19
CA THR A 650 12.65 16.14 29.46
C THR A 650 11.63 15.46 28.56
N THR A 651 12.07 15.05 27.38
CA THR A 651 11.22 14.39 26.38
C THR A 651 11.31 12.89 26.54
N LEU A 652 10.18 12.22 26.38
CA LEU A 652 10.06 10.78 26.29
C LEU A 652 9.63 10.42 24.87
N ASN A 653 10.32 9.49 24.22
CA ASN A 653 10.01 9.08 22.86
C ASN A 653 9.58 7.61 22.82
N LEU A 654 8.67 7.30 21.90
CA LEU A 654 8.29 5.93 21.56
C LEU A 654 8.99 5.55 20.25
N THR A 655 9.82 4.51 20.27
CA THR A 655 10.65 4.08 19.13
C THR A 655 10.66 2.56 18.97
N SER A 656 11.33 2.05 17.93
CA SER A 656 11.50 0.62 17.64
C SER A 656 12.87 0.07 18.03
N SER A 657 13.60 0.74 18.93
CA SER A 657 15.04 0.47 19.12
C SER A 657 15.37 -0.81 19.92
N LEU A 658 14.44 -1.33 20.71
CA LEU A 658 14.54 -2.62 21.41
C LEU A 658 13.36 -3.53 21.06
N ALA A 659 12.16 -3.07 21.38
CA ALA A 659 10.88 -3.65 20.98
C ALA A 659 10.31 -2.82 19.83
N GLN A 660 9.88 -3.48 18.76
CA GLN A 660 9.34 -2.78 17.60
C GLN A 660 7.99 -2.13 17.94
N THR A 661 7.78 -0.89 17.48
CA THR A 661 6.47 -0.24 17.59
C THR A 661 5.45 -1.00 16.76
N GLY A 662 4.30 -1.30 17.37
CA GLY A 662 3.19 -1.89 16.65
C GLY A 662 2.03 -2.20 17.57
N THR A 663 0.83 -2.15 17.01
CA THR A 663 -0.39 -2.66 17.65
C THR A 663 -0.99 -3.68 16.69
N SER A 664 -1.47 -4.81 17.21
CA SER A 664 -2.04 -5.89 16.40
C SER A 664 -3.43 -6.25 16.85
N ASP A 665 -4.20 -6.85 15.95
CA ASP A 665 -5.52 -7.38 16.23
C ASP A 665 -5.50 -8.81 16.79
N ALA A 666 -6.68 -9.41 16.95
CA ALA A 666 -6.85 -10.76 17.50
C ALA A 666 -6.36 -11.88 16.58
N PHE A 667 -6.02 -11.55 15.34
CA PHE A 667 -5.53 -12.46 14.29
C PHE A 667 -4.03 -12.28 14.04
N GLY A 668 -3.38 -11.36 14.76
CA GLY A 668 -1.97 -11.06 14.57
C GLY A 668 -1.70 -10.12 13.41
N GLU A 669 -2.74 -9.49 12.84
CA GLU A 669 -2.59 -8.50 11.79
C GLU A 669 -2.23 -7.14 12.39
N MET A 670 -1.28 -6.45 11.78
CA MET A 670 -0.85 -5.14 12.25
C MET A 670 -1.92 -4.08 11.97
N LEU A 671 -2.22 -3.33 13.02
CA LEU A 671 -3.18 -2.24 13.05
C LEU A 671 -2.40 -0.92 13.00
N SER A 672 -2.65 -0.10 11.97
CA SER A 672 -2.00 1.21 11.86
C SER A 672 -2.25 2.03 13.11
N THR A 673 -1.16 2.45 13.76
CA THR A 673 -1.17 3.07 15.09
C THR A 673 -0.09 4.12 15.18
N ARG A 674 -0.46 5.32 15.66
CA ARG A 674 0.48 6.42 15.88
C ARG A 674 1.17 6.23 17.21
N PHE A 675 2.48 6.42 17.26
CA PHE A 675 3.25 6.39 18.51
C PHE A 675 3.76 7.79 18.83
N VAL A 676 3.17 8.43 19.84
CA VAL A 676 3.42 9.83 20.17
C VAL A 676 4.18 9.95 21.47
N GLY A 677 5.35 10.58 21.40
CA GLY A 677 6.16 10.93 22.55
C GLY A 677 5.48 11.94 23.47
N GLY A 678 6.04 12.12 24.67
CA GLY A 678 5.50 13.01 25.69
C GLY A 678 6.60 13.76 26.42
N LYS A 679 6.22 14.48 27.47
CA LYS A 679 7.15 15.27 28.26
C LYS A 679 6.92 15.09 29.75
N VAL A 680 8.01 15.17 30.50
CA VAL A 680 7.99 15.33 31.96
C VAL A 680 8.52 16.70 32.30
N SER A 681 7.70 17.51 32.97
CA SER A 681 8.10 18.80 33.54
C SER A 681 8.67 18.58 34.94
N ILE A 682 9.95 18.94 35.14
CA ILE A 682 10.63 18.81 36.44
C ILE A 682 10.63 20.16 37.14
N ILE A 683 9.85 20.27 38.20
CA ILE A 683 9.69 21.48 39.02
C ILE A 683 10.44 21.36 40.35
N ARG A 684 10.57 22.48 41.07
CA ARG A 684 11.20 22.53 42.39
C ARG A 684 10.39 21.87 43.51
#